data_AF-A0AAD9PD36-F1
#
_entry.id   AF-A0AAD9PD36-F1
#
_cell.length_a   1.000
_cell.length_b   1.000
_cell.length_c   1.000
_cell.angle_alpha   90.00
_cell.angle_beta   90.00
_cell.angle_gamma   90.00
#
_symmetry.space_group_name_H-M   'P 1'
#
loop_
_entity.id
_entity.type
_entity.pdbx_description
1 polymer ?
#
loop_
_entity_poly.entity_id
_entity_poly.type
_entity_poly.pdbx_seq_one_letter_code
_entity_poly.pdbx_strand_id
1 'polypeptide(L)'
;MMDDRALLGLGPQADGIAQHTALQYFEQLKNTCDGWQMCCTALASGTYADNDHVKFFCLQVIEDYLKTRYAADSSPARENIKAFLLASLQSQASSVVKDKVFISNKVAQLFALAFRADYTRRWPSFFVDLLQSLSLGERVVDMYLHILMAIDSDVVDRDIVHTLQETELNTMLKDAMRVQDVGRLVDSWYQIITTYQSSHPDLTCLCLEVIGAYVSWIDINLIANDRFVTVLLHFMTQPLLRESSCDCISEIISKGMEPLAKVKLIESFTSMLSNARVFNNAEEEDDYDFLMKLAKLVNIIGLQLVLCWQKQVKQGDADGAKVSLAALEDKVALLIKFLGNNEDDVSGMVAEFSHSYIGVLKQLAPINCQQKETIKELLYVVIKKMKYDESYNFERARDDEAVFQEYRKELKVIFNNIGALDPELVLLVVHEVVSRTMQQWQAAEFYDVEVAITLLYNLGEAIPASHGQHFSGDPSKVSALQQMLRIMLNSEVSRYRHWPVTLQFFETIVRYDRFFNLEPQYIPNVLIAFLDERGLRSHNPHLCSRAAYLFSKFVKAINKQHLQDYLDNILTRMQDLLVVNSPNNGIGIFLQTDDQLFIYETASILIVQSQFPAEKKQALMKQMLVPIVTKFNDFLQRMSTETDEAKQLEYATCLGNVMAFASRASKGFSSQQTMKQCGCVEAYTETLRVFLHALNTPTQRQLVHTGVRQFLHRMVVCLGTEGLALHPHRHRQSAEERRCTRTSRLRPSHQPGHQQVQEAHCAVPTGSLHANRDCHLPSAIDTGGRARSSGRGREAHASAGILQFHCHPCQQQRH
;
A
#
# COMPACT_ATOMS: atom_id res chain seq x y z
N MET A 1 1.35 -54.16 -12.96
CA MET A 1 2.35 -53.76 -11.93
C MET A 1 2.97 -52.47 -12.39
N MET A 2 3.12 -51.47 -11.51
CA MET A 2 3.85 -50.25 -11.86
C MET A 2 5.35 -50.53 -11.95
N ASP A 3 6.09 -49.67 -12.64
CA ASP A 3 7.54 -49.75 -12.71
C ASP A 3 8.18 -49.17 -11.43
N ASP A 4 8.42 -50.04 -10.45
CA ASP A 4 9.04 -49.68 -9.15
C ASP A 4 10.40 -48.99 -9.33
N ARG A 5 11.14 -49.26 -10.41
CA ARG A 5 12.44 -48.62 -10.67
C ARG A 5 12.30 -47.17 -11.09
N ALA A 6 11.27 -46.83 -11.86
CA ALA A 6 10.96 -45.46 -12.22
C ALA A 6 10.46 -44.65 -11.00
N LEU A 7 9.74 -45.29 -10.08
CA LEU A 7 9.19 -44.65 -8.88
C LEU A 7 10.23 -44.31 -7.79
N LEU A 8 11.41 -44.96 -7.81
CA LEU A 8 12.55 -44.60 -6.93
C LEU A 8 13.05 -43.17 -7.16
N GLY A 9 12.81 -42.60 -8.34
CA GLY A 9 13.18 -41.23 -8.70
C GLY A 9 12.37 -40.13 -8.01
N LEU A 10 11.31 -40.49 -7.27
CA LEU A 10 10.41 -39.55 -6.57
C LEU A 10 10.82 -39.28 -5.11
N GLY A 11 11.85 -39.95 -4.61
CA GLY A 11 12.35 -39.75 -3.24
C GLY A 11 13.26 -38.52 -3.09
N PRO A 12 13.40 -37.98 -1.87
CA PRO A 12 14.23 -36.79 -1.60
C PRO A 12 15.73 -36.99 -1.86
N GLN A 13 16.19 -38.23 -2.07
CA GLN A 13 17.59 -38.58 -2.39
C GLN A 13 17.78 -39.04 -3.85
N ALA A 14 16.80 -38.86 -4.73
CA ALA A 14 16.91 -39.24 -6.13
C ALA A 14 17.83 -38.30 -6.92
N ASP A 15 18.64 -38.86 -7.83
CA ASP A 15 19.47 -38.09 -8.76
C ASP A 15 18.64 -37.48 -9.90
N GLY A 16 19.21 -36.49 -10.60
CA GLY A 16 18.48 -35.77 -11.66
C GLY A 16 18.04 -36.66 -12.83
N ILE A 17 18.72 -37.80 -13.05
CA ILE A 17 18.37 -38.77 -14.08
C ILE A 17 17.17 -39.59 -13.64
N ALA A 18 17.15 -40.11 -12.41
CA ALA A 18 16.01 -40.85 -11.88
C ALA A 18 14.76 -39.97 -11.77
N GLN A 19 14.91 -38.69 -11.39
CA GLN A 19 13.80 -37.72 -11.38
C GLN A 19 13.20 -37.52 -12.78
N HIS A 20 14.06 -37.36 -13.79
CA HIS A 20 13.61 -37.23 -15.18
C HIS A 20 12.91 -38.49 -15.68
N THR A 21 13.44 -39.68 -15.36
CA THR A 21 12.80 -40.96 -15.69
C THR A 21 11.44 -41.12 -15.00
N ALA A 22 11.31 -40.71 -13.74
CA ALA A 22 10.05 -40.73 -13.01
C ALA A 22 8.99 -39.81 -13.65
N LEU A 23 9.39 -38.59 -14.05
CA LEU A 23 8.51 -37.64 -14.74
C LEU A 23 8.09 -38.14 -16.13
N GLN A 24 8.99 -38.78 -16.87
CA GLN A 24 8.62 -39.40 -18.16
C GLN A 24 7.61 -40.54 -17.97
N TYR A 25 7.81 -41.37 -16.95
CA TYR A 25 6.87 -42.44 -16.61
C TYR A 25 5.49 -41.88 -16.19
N PHE A 26 5.45 -40.72 -15.53
CA PHE A 26 4.21 -40.02 -15.20
C PHE A 26 3.36 -39.68 -16.41
N GLU A 27 3.99 -39.01 -17.38
CA GLU A 27 3.32 -38.56 -18.58
C GLU A 27 2.87 -39.76 -19.41
N GLN A 28 3.63 -40.85 -19.38
CA GLN A 28 3.19 -42.12 -19.96
C GLN A 28 1.95 -42.68 -19.25
N LEU A 29 1.91 -42.68 -17.92
CA LEU A 29 0.75 -43.16 -17.15
C LEU A 29 -0.51 -42.33 -17.41
N LYS A 30 -0.41 -41.00 -17.51
CA LYS A 30 -1.55 -40.14 -17.89
C LYS A 30 -2.08 -40.46 -19.27
N ASN A 31 -1.18 -40.62 -20.25
CA ASN A 31 -1.55 -40.87 -21.65
C ASN A 31 -2.07 -42.30 -21.88
N THR A 32 -1.75 -43.26 -21.01
CA THR A 32 -2.23 -44.64 -21.10
C THR A 32 -3.72 -44.73 -20.76
N CYS A 33 -4.49 -45.53 -21.49
CA CYS A 33 -5.94 -45.70 -21.24
C CYS A 33 -6.24 -46.25 -19.83
N ASP A 34 -5.47 -47.23 -19.37
CA ASP A 34 -5.67 -47.91 -18.09
C ASP A 34 -4.72 -47.42 -16.97
N GLY A 35 -3.94 -46.37 -17.23
CA GLY A 35 -2.93 -45.88 -16.27
C GLY A 35 -3.52 -45.44 -14.93
N TRP A 36 -4.73 -44.87 -14.95
CA TRP A 36 -5.48 -44.51 -13.74
C TRP A 36 -5.96 -45.74 -12.95
N GLN A 37 -6.35 -46.84 -13.62
CA GLN A 37 -6.76 -48.08 -12.95
C GLN A 37 -5.58 -48.75 -12.23
N MET A 38 -4.39 -48.68 -12.85
CA MET A 38 -3.15 -49.11 -12.22
C MET A 38 -2.88 -48.30 -10.94
N CYS A 39 -3.10 -46.99 -10.98
CA CYS A 39 -2.98 -46.09 -9.83
C CYS A 39 -3.99 -46.42 -8.72
N CYS A 40 -5.26 -46.62 -9.05
CA CYS A 40 -6.28 -47.03 -8.08
C CYS A 40 -5.92 -48.36 -7.38
N THR A 41 -5.46 -49.34 -8.16
CA THR A 41 -5.09 -50.68 -7.63
C THR A 41 -3.84 -50.61 -6.75
N ALA A 42 -2.84 -49.82 -7.16
CA ALA A 42 -1.62 -49.60 -6.38
C ALA A 42 -1.89 -48.94 -5.03
N LEU A 43 -2.79 -47.95 -5.00
CA LEU A 43 -3.21 -47.29 -3.77
C LEU A 43 -4.07 -48.21 -2.89
N ALA A 44 -5.03 -48.94 -3.47
CA ALA A 44 -5.92 -49.83 -2.73
C ALA A 44 -5.23 -51.07 -2.14
N SER A 45 -4.18 -51.57 -2.81
CA SER A 45 -3.39 -52.72 -2.34
C SER A 45 -2.45 -52.40 -1.16
N GLY A 46 -2.28 -51.12 -0.81
CA GLY A 46 -1.37 -50.71 0.26
C GLY A 46 0.12 -50.87 -0.08
N THR A 47 0.46 -51.20 -1.33
CA THR A 47 1.84 -51.48 -1.78
C THR A 47 2.80 -50.33 -1.50
N TYR A 48 2.31 -49.09 -1.54
CA TYR A 48 3.09 -47.86 -1.31
C TYR A 48 2.63 -47.09 -0.07
N ALA A 49 2.13 -47.78 0.96
CA ALA A 49 1.62 -47.16 2.18
C ALA A 49 2.62 -46.21 2.87
N ASP A 50 3.93 -46.48 2.75
CA ASP A 50 5.00 -45.70 3.38
C ASP A 50 5.59 -44.60 2.46
N ASN A 51 5.13 -44.45 1.21
CA ASN A 51 5.70 -43.50 0.25
C ASN A 51 4.68 -42.45 -0.21
N ASP A 52 4.62 -41.33 0.50
CA ASP A 52 3.69 -40.24 0.22
C ASP A 52 3.86 -39.61 -1.17
N HIS A 53 5.09 -39.57 -1.71
CA HIS A 53 5.34 -39.00 -3.04
C HIS A 53 4.71 -39.85 -4.14
N VAL A 54 4.82 -41.17 -4.03
CA VAL A 54 4.17 -42.11 -4.96
C VAL A 54 2.66 -42.04 -4.81
N LYS A 55 2.14 -41.95 -3.57
CA LYS A 55 0.70 -41.76 -3.34
C LYS A 55 0.18 -40.51 -4.05
N PHE A 56 0.81 -39.37 -3.81
CA PHE A 56 0.41 -38.09 -4.39
C PHE A 56 0.38 -38.13 -5.93
N PHE A 57 1.41 -38.72 -6.51
CA PHE A 57 1.54 -38.86 -7.95
C PHE A 57 0.44 -39.76 -8.54
N CYS A 58 0.16 -40.89 -7.91
CA CYS A 58 -0.95 -41.77 -8.31
C CYS A 58 -2.28 -41.01 -8.27
N LEU A 59 -2.50 -40.20 -7.24
CA LEU A 59 -3.69 -39.35 -7.13
C LEU A 59 -3.72 -38.28 -8.24
N GLN A 60 -2.58 -37.72 -8.68
CA GLN A 60 -2.53 -36.80 -9.81
C GLN A 60 -2.87 -37.46 -11.15
N VAL A 61 -2.46 -38.71 -11.38
CA VAL A 61 -2.89 -39.45 -12.59
C VAL A 61 -4.40 -39.64 -12.60
N ILE A 62 -4.99 -39.98 -11.45
CA ILE A 62 -6.44 -40.14 -11.30
C ILE A 62 -7.17 -38.80 -11.50
N GLU A 63 -6.62 -37.72 -10.97
CA GLU A 63 -7.15 -36.36 -11.16
C GLU A 63 -7.19 -35.97 -12.66
N ASP A 64 -6.10 -36.18 -13.38
CA ASP A 64 -6.02 -35.90 -14.83
C ASP A 64 -7.09 -36.68 -15.60
N TYR A 65 -7.27 -37.96 -15.25
CA TYR A 65 -8.33 -38.79 -15.81
C TYR A 65 -9.74 -38.24 -15.51
N LEU A 66 -10.02 -37.84 -14.25
CA LEU A 66 -11.29 -37.24 -13.85
C LEU A 66 -11.61 -35.95 -14.61
N LYS A 67 -10.58 -35.14 -14.91
CA LYS A 67 -10.73 -33.87 -15.63
C LYS A 67 -10.89 -34.03 -17.14
N THR A 68 -10.25 -35.02 -17.75
CA THR A 68 -10.12 -35.11 -19.21
C THR A 68 -11.01 -36.16 -19.87
N ARG A 69 -11.05 -37.38 -19.33
CA ARG A 69 -11.64 -38.56 -20.00
C ARG A 69 -12.89 -39.10 -19.29
N TYR A 70 -13.01 -38.89 -17.99
CA TYR A 70 -14.04 -39.52 -17.16
C TYR A 70 -15.48 -39.22 -17.58
N ALA A 71 -15.77 -38.00 -18.06
CA ALA A 71 -17.11 -37.63 -18.49
C ALA A 71 -17.66 -38.52 -19.62
N ALA A 72 -16.78 -38.93 -20.55
CA ALA A 72 -17.12 -39.71 -21.75
C ALA A 72 -17.01 -41.24 -21.55
N ASP A 73 -16.47 -41.70 -20.43
CA ASP A 73 -16.12 -43.10 -20.21
C ASP A 73 -17.31 -43.97 -19.76
N SER A 74 -17.12 -45.29 -19.83
CA SER A 74 -18.10 -46.37 -19.62
C SER A 74 -18.57 -46.53 -18.16
N SER A 75 -19.71 -47.21 -17.94
CA SER A 75 -20.26 -47.49 -16.60
C SER A 75 -19.31 -48.24 -15.64
N PRO A 76 -18.55 -49.26 -16.08
CA PRO A 76 -17.61 -49.98 -15.21
C PRO A 76 -16.48 -49.11 -14.67
N ALA A 77 -15.96 -48.18 -15.48
CA ALA A 77 -14.92 -47.25 -15.04
C ALA A 77 -15.43 -46.34 -13.91
N ARG A 78 -16.71 -45.96 -13.95
CA ARG A 78 -17.38 -45.14 -12.93
C ARG A 78 -17.54 -45.91 -11.62
N GLU A 79 -17.97 -47.18 -11.70
CA GLU A 79 -18.07 -48.05 -10.52
C GLU A 79 -16.70 -48.26 -9.87
N ASN A 80 -15.64 -48.40 -10.68
CA ASN A 80 -14.27 -48.54 -10.18
C ASN A 80 -13.79 -47.27 -9.44
N ILE A 81 -14.05 -46.07 -9.98
CA ILE A 81 -13.72 -44.80 -9.29
C ILE A 81 -14.51 -44.67 -8.00
N LYS A 82 -15.83 -44.92 -8.02
CA LYS A 82 -16.67 -44.88 -6.83
C LYS A 82 -16.15 -45.85 -5.76
N ALA A 83 -15.87 -47.10 -6.14
CA ALA A 83 -15.35 -48.13 -5.25
C ALA A 83 -13.98 -47.73 -4.67
N PHE A 84 -13.09 -47.17 -5.50
CA PHE A 84 -11.78 -46.68 -5.07
C PHE A 84 -11.90 -45.54 -4.04
N LEU A 85 -12.76 -44.55 -4.29
CA LEU A 85 -12.96 -43.42 -3.38
C LEU A 85 -13.50 -43.89 -2.03
N LEU A 86 -14.55 -44.73 -2.02
CA LEU A 86 -15.11 -45.27 -0.77
C LEU A 86 -14.12 -46.20 -0.04
N ALA A 87 -13.35 -47.02 -0.77
CA ALA A 87 -12.29 -47.83 -0.18
C ALA A 87 -11.17 -46.98 0.43
N SER A 88 -10.88 -45.81 -0.14
CA SER A 88 -9.89 -44.87 0.40
C SER A 88 -10.30 -44.33 1.77
N LEU A 89 -11.60 -44.07 2.00
CA LEU A 89 -12.11 -43.67 3.32
C LEU A 89 -11.99 -44.81 4.34
N GLN A 90 -12.32 -46.04 3.94
CA GLN A 90 -12.20 -47.22 4.81
C GLN A 90 -10.73 -47.53 5.17
N SER A 91 -9.82 -47.31 4.22
CA SER A 91 -8.37 -47.45 4.44
C SER A 91 -7.86 -46.44 5.46
N GLN A 92 -8.36 -45.21 5.44
CA GLN A 92 -7.99 -44.18 6.43
C GLN A 92 -8.46 -44.50 7.85
N ALA A 93 -9.63 -45.14 7.99
CA ALA A 93 -10.12 -45.61 9.29
C ALA A 93 -9.24 -46.70 9.90
N SER A 94 -8.65 -47.57 9.06
CA SER A 94 -7.87 -48.74 9.48
C SER A 94 -6.36 -48.47 9.54
N SER A 95 -5.87 -47.41 8.89
CA SER A 95 -4.46 -47.03 8.92
C SER A 95 -4.01 -46.70 10.35
N VAL A 96 -2.79 -47.10 10.72
CA VAL A 96 -2.18 -46.72 12.01
C VAL A 96 -1.64 -45.28 11.95
N VAL A 97 -1.15 -44.86 10.78
CA VAL A 97 -0.49 -43.57 10.55
C VAL A 97 -1.44 -42.59 9.87
N LYS A 98 -1.51 -41.35 10.38
CA LYS A 98 -2.27 -40.26 9.75
C LYS A 98 -1.54 -39.81 8.48
N ASP A 99 -2.24 -39.79 7.35
CA ASP A 99 -1.70 -39.24 6.10
C ASP A 99 -1.37 -37.75 6.26
N LYS A 100 -0.37 -37.27 5.52
CA LYS A 100 -0.01 -35.85 5.49
C LYS A 100 -1.11 -35.02 4.84
N VAL A 101 -1.26 -33.76 5.28
CA VAL A 101 -2.31 -32.82 4.83
C VAL A 101 -2.42 -32.74 3.30
N PHE A 102 -1.30 -32.71 2.58
CA PHE A 102 -1.33 -32.61 1.11
C PHE A 102 -1.90 -33.86 0.41
N ILE A 103 -1.80 -35.05 1.02
CA ILE A 103 -2.44 -36.28 0.52
C ILE A 103 -3.94 -36.21 0.76
N SER A 104 -4.34 -35.84 1.98
CA SER A 104 -5.74 -35.69 2.35
C SER A 104 -6.46 -34.68 1.45
N ASN A 105 -5.86 -33.52 1.23
CA ASN A 105 -6.37 -32.50 0.31
C ASN A 105 -6.48 -33.05 -1.11
N LYS A 106 -5.53 -33.87 -1.54
CA LYS A 106 -5.57 -34.45 -2.88
C LYS A 106 -6.69 -35.47 -3.04
N VAL A 107 -6.91 -36.33 -2.05
CA VAL A 107 -8.04 -37.26 -2.02
C VAL A 107 -9.36 -36.48 -2.02
N ALA A 108 -9.49 -35.44 -1.20
CA ALA A 108 -10.67 -34.57 -1.16
C ALA A 108 -10.98 -33.92 -2.52
N GLN A 109 -9.96 -33.46 -3.25
CA GLN A 109 -10.11 -32.96 -4.63
C GLN A 109 -10.65 -34.02 -5.59
N LEU A 110 -10.21 -35.29 -5.48
CA LEU A 110 -10.77 -36.36 -6.33
C LEU A 110 -12.25 -36.59 -6.04
N PHE A 111 -12.66 -36.53 -4.77
CA PHE A 111 -14.07 -36.59 -4.39
C PHE A 111 -14.87 -35.42 -4.98
N ALA A 112 -14.35 -34.19 -4.94
CA ALA A 112 -15.01 -33.01 -5.51
C ALA A 112 -15.17 -33.13 -7.04
N LEU A 113 -14.14 -33.60 -7.75
CA LEU A 113 -14.20 -33.84 -9.20
C LEU A 113 -15.22 -34.93 -9.57
N ALA A 114 -15.23 -36.05 -8.83
CA ALA A 114 -16.21 -37.10 -9.02
C ALA A 114 -17.63 -36.63 -8.71
N PHE A 115 -17.81 -35.86 -7.62
CA PHE A 115 -19.07 -35.24 -7.24
C PHE A 115 -19.62 -34.35 -8.37
N ARG A 116 -18.78 -33.44 -8.89
CA ARG A 116 -19.15 -32.52 -9.97
C ARG A 116 -19.61 -33.25 -11.23
N ALA A 117 -18.99 -34.39 -11.55
CA ALA A 117 -19.32 -35.17 -12.74
C ALA A 117 -20.55 -36.09 -12.55
N ASP A 118 -20.78 -36.62 -11.35
CA ASP A 118 -21.69 -37.75 -11.15
C ASP A 118 -22.93 -37.47 -10.31
N TYR A 119 -22.89 -36.51 -9.39
CA TYR A 119 -23.85 -36.40 -8.30
C TYR A 119 -25.33 -36.41 -8.75
N THR A 120 -25.71 -35.58 -9.71
CA THR A 120 -27.14 -35.40 -10.07
C THR A 120 -27.73 -36.55 -10.88
N ARG A 121 -26.91 -37.39 -11.52
CA ARG A 121 -27.39 -38.41 -12.47
C ARG A 121 -26.85 -39.80 -12.19
N ARG A 122 -25.55 -39.90 -11.90
CA ARG A 122 -24.80 -41.16 -11.87
C ARG A 122 -24.54 -41.64 -10.43
N TRP A 123 -24.46 -40.73 -9.47
CA TRP A 123 -24.25 -41.06 -8.06
C TRP A 123 -25.11 -40.18 -7.12
N PRO A 124 -26.46 -40.33 -7.15
CA PRO A 124 -27.35 -39.55 -6.30
C PRO A 124 -27.21 -39.87 -4.80
N SER A 125 -26.71 -41.05 -4.44
CA SER A 125 -26.45 -41.45 -3.06
C SER A 125 -25.13 -40.91 -2.49
N PHE A 126 -24.41 -40.03 -3.18
CA PHE A 126 -23.06 -39.57 -2.80
C PHE A 126 -22.94 -39.18 -1.33
N PHE A 127 -23.77 -38.24 -0.85
CA PHE A 127 -23.72 -37.80 0.54
C PHE A 127 -24.24 -38.85 1.51
N VAL A 128 -25.18 -39.71 1.10
CA VAL A 128 -25.64 -40.83 1.94
C VAL A 128 -24.49 -41.80 2.20
N ASP A 129 -23.75 -42.17 1.16
CA ASP A 129 -22.62 -43.09 1.23
C ASP A 129 -21.48 -42.47 2.09
N LEU A 130 -21.21 -41.17 1.94
CA LEU A 130 -20.25 -40.43 2.78
C LEU A 130 -20.68 -40.39 4.25
N LEU A 131 -21.94 -40.03 4.54
CA LEU A 131 -22.44 -39.90 5.90
C LEU A 131 -22.43 -41.24 6.66
N GLN A 132 -22.69 -42.36 5.96
CA GLN A 132 -22.59 -43.70 6.56
C GLN A 132 -21.16 -44.02 7.05
N SER A 133 -20.15 -43.49 6.36
CA SER A 133 -18.74 -43.71 6.71
C SER A 133 -18.28 -42.96 7.97
N LEU A 134 -19.03 -41.95 8.45
CA LEU A 134 -18.66 -41.19 9.65
C LEU A 134 -18.59 -42.03 10.92
N SER A 135 -19.31 -43.16 10.95
CA SER A 135 -19.28 -44.12 12.06
C SER A 135 -17.93 -44.85 12.22
N LEU A 136 -17.03 -44.72 11.25
CA LEU A 136 -15.74 -45.41 11.22
C LEU A 136 -14.65 -44.73 12.08
N GLY A 137 -14.89 -43.52 12.59
CA GLY A 137 -14.00 -42.81 13.53
C GLY A 137 -13.61 -41.39 13.09
N GLU A 138 -12.88 -40.69 13.96
CA GLU A 138 -12.55 -39.27 13.83
C GLU A 138 -11.76 -38.92 12.56
N ARG A 139 -10.93 -39.84 12.06
CA ARG A 139 -10.13 -39.63 10.84
C ARG A 139 -10.98 -39.56 9.57
N VAL A 140 -12.07 -40.33 9.54
CA VAL A 140 -13.02 -40.28 8.43
C VAL A 140 -13.87 -39.02 8.51
N VAL A 141 -14.19 -38.55 9.72
CA VAL A 141 -14.83 -37.25 9.92
C VAL A 141 -13.92 -36.11 9.43
N ASP A 142 -12.62 -36.14 9.76
CA ASP A 142 -11.62 -35.18 9.27
C ASP A 142 -11.60 -35.15 7.73
N MET A 143 -11.52 -36.31 7.08
CA MET A 143 -11.57 -36.42 5.62
C MET A 143 -12.89 -35.93 5.03
N TYR A 144 -14.02 -36.26 5.65
CA TYR A 144 -15.34 -35.81 5.23
C TYR A 144 -15.43 -34.28 5.21
N LEU A 145 -14.94 -33.60 6.25
CA LEU A 145 -14.93 -32.14 6.30
C LEU A 145 -14.02 -31.54 5.21
N HIS A 146 -12.85 -32.13 4.97
CA HIS A 146 -11.98 -31.72 3.85
C HIS A 146 -12.64 -31.93 2.47
N ILE A 147 -13.41 -33.01 2.30
CA ILE A 147 -14.19 -33.25 1.08
C ILE A 147 -15.24 -32.15 0.90
N LEU A 148 -15.94 -31.74 1.96
CA LEU A 148 -16.89 -30.63 1.88
C LEU A 148 -16.21 -29.31 1.52
N MET A 149 -15.06 -28.99 2.11
CA MET A 149 -14.28 -27.80 1.73
C MET A 149 -13.81 -27.85 0.27
N ALA A 150 -13.41 -29.02 -0.22
CA ALA A 150 -13.03 -29.19 -1.63
C ALA A 150 -14.23 -29.00 -2.57
N ILE A 151 -15.43 -29.49 -2.19
CA ILE A 151 -16.67 -29.25 -2.95
C ILE A 151 -17.01 -27.77 -2.94
N ASP A 152 -16.86 -27.08 -1.80
CA ASP A 152 -17.08 -25.65 -1.69
C ASP A 152 -16.15 -24.87 -2.64
N SER A 153 -14.85 -25.17 -2.61
CA SER A 153 -13.87 -24.53 -3.50
C SER A 153 -14.18 -24.74 -4.99
N ASP A 154 -14.56 -25.94 -5.42
CA ASP A 154 -14.79 -26.25 -6.84
C ASP A 154 -16.17 -25.80 -7.37
N VAL A 155 -17.20 -25.79 -6.52
CA VAL A 155 -18.61 -25.62 -6.93
C VAL A 155 -19.23 -24.34 -6.37
N VAL A 156 -18.78 -23.89 -5.20
CA VAL A 156 -19.41 -22.82 -4.43
C VAL A 156 -18.67 -21.49 -4.54
N ASP A 157 -17.34 -21.52 -4.48
CA ASP A 157 -16.48 -20.34 -4.44
C ASP A 157 -16.75 -19.39 -5.61
N ARG A 158 -17.08 -18.15 -5.25
CA ARG A 158 -17.48 -17.08 -6.17
C ARG A 158 -16.28 -16.29 -6.69
N ASP A 159 -15.13 -16.41 -6.05
CA ASP A 159 -13.91 -15.69 -6.41
C ASP A 159 -13.17 -16.39 -7.57
N ILE A 160 -13.54 -17.63 -7.88
CA ILE A 160 -13.09 -18.34 -9.07
C ILE A 160 -13.94 -17.91 -10.28
N VAL A 161 -13.28 -17.39 -11.32
CA VAL A 161 -13.93 -17.04 -12.58
C VAL A 161 -14.32 -18.31 -13.32
N HIS A 162 -15.59 -18.69 -13.22
CA HIS A 162 -16.16 -19.83 -13.93
C HIS A 162 -16.63 -19.44 -15.33
N THR A 163 -16.57 -20.39 -16.27
CA THR A 163 -17.25 -20.21 -17.56
C THR A 163 -18.78 -20.24 -17.38
N LEU A 164 -19.54 -19.76 -18.37
CA LEU A 164 -21.01 -19.75 -18.31
C LEU A 164 -21.59 -21.16 -18.09
N GLN A 165 -21.06 -22.16 -18.79
CA GLN A 165 -21.49 -23.56 -18.66
C GLN A 165 -21.21 -24.12 -17.26
N GLU A 166 -20.09 -23.75 -16.66
CA GLU A 166 -19.73 -24.18 -15.30
C GLU A 166 -20.59 -23.51 -14.25
N THR A 167 -20.93 -22.23 -14.44
CA THR A 167 -21.85 -21.51 -13.55
C THR A 167 -23.24 -22.14 -13.56
N GLU A 168 -23.75 -22.53 -14.73
CA GLU A 168 -25.03 -23.25 -14.86
C GLU A 168 -24.98 -24.62 -14.17
N LEU A 169 -23.91 -25.39 -14.38
CA LEU A 169 -23.69 -26.68 -13.71
C LEU A 169 -23.64 -26.51 -12.19
N ASN A 170 -22.86 -25.55 -11.70
CA ASN A 170 -22.71 -25.28 -10.26
C ASN A 170 -24.04 -24.86 -9.62
N THR A 171 -24.86 -24.07 -10.33
CA THR A 171 -26.20 -23.69 -9.88
C THR A 171 -27.09 -24.91 -9.75
N MET A 172 -27.12 -25.77 -10.78
CA MET A 172 -27.88 -27.03 -10.74
C MET A 172 -27.43 -27.96 -9.60
N LEU A 173 -26.11 -28.09 -9.38
CA LEU A 173 -25.56 -28.90 -8.29
C LEU A 173 -26.02 -28.37 -6.92
N LYS A 174 -25.91 -27.06 -6.69
CA LYS A 174 -26.38 -26.42 -5.44
C LYS A 174 -27.87 -26.63 -5.21
N ASP A 175 -28.69 -26.48 -6.25
CA ASP A 175 -30.13 -26.68 -6.14
C ASP A 175 -30.51 -28.13 -5.83
N ALA A 176 -29.82 -29.10 -6.45
CA ALA A 176 -29.98 -30.51 -6.13
C ALA A 176 -29.61 -30.80 -4.66
N MET A 177 -28.48 -30.26 -4.19
CA MET A 177 -28.04 -30.39 -2.79
C MET A 177 -29.05 -29.81 -1.81
N ARG A 178 -29.59 -28.60 -2.09
CA ARG A 178 -30.58 -27.93 -1.23
C ARG A 178 -31.81 -28.81 -0.97
N VAL A 179 -32.29 -29.50 -2.00
CA VAL A 179 -33.50 -30.31 -1.92
C VAL A 179 -33.23 -31.66 -1.24
N GLN A 180 -32.08 -32.29 -1.52
CA GLN A 180 -31.87 -33.70 -1.18
C GLN A 180 -31.02 -33.92 0.07
N ASP A 181 -29.98 -33.11 0.27
CA ASP A 181 -28.88 -33.49 1.17
C ASP A 181 -28.51 -32.42 2.22
N VAL A 182 -28.73 -31.13 1.94
CA VAL A 182 -28.32 -30.04 2.86
C VAL A 182 -28.87 -30.24 4.28
N GLY A 183 -30.13 -30.68 4.44
CA GLY A 183 -30.68 -30.97 5.76
C GLY A 183 -29.89 -32.04 6.53
N ARG A 184 -29.46 -33.10 5.85
CA ARG A 184 -28.64 -34.18 6.46
C ARG A 184 -27.22 -33.72 6.76
N LEU A 185 -26.64 -32.88 5.91
CA LEU A 185 -25.31 -32.29 6.14
C LEU A 185 -25.33 -31.38 7.36
N VAL A 186 -26.36 -30.53 7.49
CA VAL A 186 -26.52 -29.67 8.68
C VAL A 186 -26.64 -30.49 9.95
N ASP A 187 -27.42 -31.57 9.93
CA ASP A 187 -27.54 -32.47 11.08
C ASP A 187 -26.21 -33.16 11.44
N SER A 188 -25.43 -33.59 10.44
CA SER A 188 -24.12 -34.19 10.70
C SER A 188 -23.14 -33.17 11.28
N TRP A 189 -23.10 -31.94 10.78
CA TRP A 189 -22.24 -30.88 11.31
C TRP A 189 -22.54 -30.61 12.79
N TYR A 190 -23.83 -30.52 13.14
CA TYR A 190 -24.20 -30.35 14.55
C TYR A 190 -23.75 -31.53 15.42
N GLN A 191 -23.93 -32.76 14.94
CA GLN A 191 -23.47 -33.95 15.67
C GLN A 191 -21.95 -33.93 15.85
N ILE A 192 -21.20 -33.53 14.83
CA ILE A 192 -19.74 -33.45 14.87
C ILE A 192 -19.30 -32.42 15.92
N ILE A 193 -19.78 -31.17 15.84
CA ILE A 193 -19.35 -30.12 16.78
C ILE A 193 -19.73 -30.44 18.23
N THR A 194 -20.86 -31.11 18.47
CA THR A 194 -21.29 -31.46 19.84
C THR A 194 -20.58 -32.70 20.39
N THR A 195 -20.20 -33.65 19.54
CA THR A 195 -19.50 -34.89 19.95
C THR A 195 -18.01 -34.64 20.19
N TYR A 196 -17.37 -33.82 19.35
CA TYR A 196 -15.92 -33.65 19.34
C TYR A 196 -15.42 -32.38 20.02
N GLN A 197 -16.29 -31.48 20.49
CA GLN A 197 -15.93 -30.21 21.15
C GLN A 197 -14.80 -30.31 22.18
N SER A 198 -14.78 -31.37 23.02
CA SER A 198 -13.78 -31.53 24.09
C SER A 198 -12.65 -32.49 23.74
N SER A 199 -12.88 -33.44 22.83
CA SER A 199 -11.90 -34.50 22.52
C SER A 199 -10.99 -34.14 21.34
N HIS A 200 -11.54 -33.44 20.33
CA HIS A 200 -10.83 -33.06 19.10
C HIS A 200 -11.25 -31.64 18.69
N PRO A 201 -10.70 -30.60 19.35
CA PRO A 201 -11.06 -29.21 19.06
C PRO A 201 -10.75 -28.81 17.62
N ASP A 202 -9.62 -29.25 17.05
CA ASP A 202 -9.25 -28.96 15.65
C ASP A 202 -10.32 -29.43 14.65
N LEU A 203 -10.92 -30.59 14.90
CA LEU A 203 -12.00 -31.14 14.07
C LEU A 203 -13.28 -30.30 14.20
N THR A 204 -13.56 -29.82 15.41
CA THR A 204 -14.67 -28.90 15.67
C THR A 204 -14.46 -27.57 14.94
N CYS A 205 -13.24 -27.02 14.98
CA CYS A 205 -12.87 -25.80 14.27
C CYS A 205 -13.04 -25.96 12.75
N LEU A 206 -12.52 -27.04 12.15
CA LEU A 206 -12.72 -27.33 10.74
C LEU A 206 -14.21 -27.49 10.38
N CYS A 207 -15.02 -28.08 11.27
CA CYS A 207 -16.46 -28.19 11.04
C CYS A 207 -17.16 -26.81 11.08
N LEU A 208 -16.71 -25.89 11.95
CA LEU A 208 -17.21 -24.51 11.98
C LEU A 208 -16.82 -23.75 10.71
N GLU A 209 -15.62 -23.96 10.18
CA GLU A 209 -15.20 -23.41 8.88
C GLU A 209 -16.08 -23.92 7.74
N VAL A 210 -16.39 -25.23 7.70
CA VAL A 210 -17.34 -25.82 6.74
C VAL A 210 -18.73 -25.17 6.86
N ILE A 211 -19.25 -25.00 8.08
CA ILE A 211 -20.53 -24.32 8.29
C ILE A 211 -20.46 -22.90 7.73
N GLY A 212 -19.41 -22.15 8.05
CA GLY A 212 -19.19 -20.78 7.56
C GLY A 212 -19.22 -20.68 6.04
N ALA A 213 -18.48 -21.55 5.34
CA ALA A 213 -18.44 -21.57 3.88
C ALA A 213 -19.82 -21.84 3.25
N TYR A 214 -20.55 -22.83 3.78
CA TYR A 214 -21.84 -23.25 3.23
C TYR A 214 -22.99 -22.28 3.54
N VAL A 215 -22.92 -21.54 4.66
CA VAL A 215 -23.93 -20.55 5.07
C VAL A 215 -24.23 -19.52 3.98
N SER A 216 -23.25 -19.19 3.14
CA SER A 216 -23.38 -18.21 2.06
C SER A 216 -24.48 -18.54 1.02
N TRP A 217 -24.90 -19.81 0.90
CA TRP A 217 -25.86 -20.26 -0.12
C TRP A 217 -26.97 -21.20 0.37
N ILE A 218 -26.91 -21.72 1.60
CA ILE A 218 -28.01 -22.54 2.17
C ILE A 218 -29.12 -21.67 2.79
N ASP A 219 -30.24 -22.30 3.19
CA ASP A 219 -31.26 -21.62 3.97
C ASP A 219 -30.71 -21.27 5.36
N ILE A 220 -30.84 -20.00 5.74
CA ILE A 220 -30.32 -19.47 7.00
C ILE A 220 -31.00 -20.11 8.21
N ASN A 221 -32.26 -20.52 8.09
CA ASN A 221 -33.02 -21.08 9.22
C ASN A 221 -32.47 -22.45 9.68
N LEU A 222 -31.68 -23.12 8.82
CA LEU A 222 -31.04 -24.39 9.17
C LEU A 222 -29.89 -24.20 10.18
N ILE A 223 -29.25 -23.03 10.18
CA ILE A 223 -28.11 -22.70 11.06
C ILE A 223 -28.47 -21.63 12.10
N ALA A 224 -29.21 -20.59 11.73
CA ALA A 224 -29.63 -19.51 12.64
C ALA A 224 -30.88 -19.91 13.45
N ASN A 225 -30.78 -20.99 14.21
CA ASN A 225 -31.80 -21.48 15.13
C ASN A 225 -31.22 -21.69 16.54
N ASP A 226 -32.09 -21.79 17.54
CA ASP A 226 -31.69 -21.87 18.96
C ASP A 226 -30.68 -22.99 19.24
N ARG A 227 -30.80 -24.12 18.53
CA ARG A 227 -29.93 -25.30 18.67
C ARG A 227 -28.47 -24.96 18.34
N PHE A 228 -28.21 -24.36 17.18
CA PHE A 228 -26.85 -23.98 16.78
C PHE A 228 -26.36 -22.74 17.52
N VAL A 229 -27.20 -21.72 17.67
CA VAL A 229 -26.80 -20.46 18.30
C VAL A 229 -26.35 -20.68 19.75
N THR A 230 -27.05 -21.54 20.50
CA THR A 230 -26.65 -21.88 21.87
C THR A 230 -25.25 -22.52 21.92
N VAL A 231 -24.94 -23.41 20.99
CA VAL A 231 -23.63 -24.08 20.91
C VAL A 231 -22.53 -23.10 20.50
N LEU A 232 -22.78 -22.26 19.49
CA LEU A 232 -21.81 -21.25 19.04
C LEU A 232 -21.45 -20.28 20.17
N LEU A 233 -22.45 -19.81 20.94
CA LEU A 233 -22.23 -18.94 22.09
C LEU A 233 -21.46 -19.64 23.22
N HIS A 234 -21.70 -20.93 23.43
CA HIS A 234 -20.88 -21.70 24.37
C HIS A 234 -19.43 -21.78 23.89
N PHE A 235 -19.18 -21.99 22.60
CA PHE A 235 -17.82 -22.01 22.05
C PHE A 235 -17.11 -20.67 22.15
N MET A 236 -17.82 -19.54 22.14
CA MET A 236 -17.23 -18.21 22.40
C MET A 236 -16.59 -18.11 23.80
N THR A 237 -16.96 -18.97 24.74
CA THR A 237 -16.36 -19.04 26.09
C THR A 237 -15.21 -20.04 26.19
N GLN A 238 -14.92 -20.81 25.14
CA GLN A 238 -13.88 -21.84 25.14
C GLN A 238 -12.64 -21.35 24.38
N PRO A 239 -11.45 -21.28 25.02
CA PRO A 239 -10.25 -20.72 24.39
C PRO A 239 -9.86 -21.37 23.06
N LEU A 240 -10.02 -22.69 22.92
CA LEU A 240 -9.62 -23.42 21.72
C LEU A 240 -10.61 -23.30 20.54
N LEU A 241 -11.86 -22.86 20.80
CA LEU A 241 -12.93 -22.84 19.80
C LEU A 241 -13.46 -21.43 19.50
N ARG A 242 -13.18 -20.45 20.38
CA ARG A 242 -13.78 -19.13 20.33
C ARG A 242 -13.48 -18.36 19.05
N GLU A 243 -12.28 -18.49 18.50
CA GLU A 243 -11.90 -17.84 17.23
C GLU A 243 -12.71 -18.39 16.05
N SER A 244 -12.71 -19.71 15.86
CA SER A 244 -13.47 -20.35 14.79
C SER A 244 -14.98 -20.16 14.95
N SER A 245 -15.48 -20.11 16.18
CA SER A 245 -16.88 -19.76 16.45
C SER A 245 -17.19 -18.31 16.05
N CYS A 246 -16.29 -17.37 16.38
CA CYS A 246 -16.43 -15.96 16.01
C CYS A 246 -16.41 -15.76 14.49
N ASP A 247 -15.51 -16.44 13.78
CA ASP A 247 -15.48 -16.43 12.30
C ASP A 247 -16.77 -17.05 11.72
N CYS A 248 -17.25 -18.17 12.27
CA CYS A 248 -18.51 -18.77 11.83
C CYS A 248 -19.72 -17.84 12.03
N ILE A 249 -19.80 -17.14 13.18
CA ILE A 249 -20.84 -16.13 13.43
C ILE A 249 -20.70 -14.97 12.44
N SER A 250 -19.47 -14.56 12.13
CA SER A 250 -19.20 -13.51 11.13
C SER A 250 -19.74 -13.90 9.75
N GLU A 251 -19.59 -15.15 9.32
CA GLU A 251 -20.14 -15.64 8.05
C GLU A 251 -21.67 -15.67 8.03
N ILE A 252 -22.30 -16.08 9.15
CA ILE A 252 -23.75 -15.99 9.36
C ILE A 252 -24.25 -14.55 9.22
N ILE A 253 -23.53 -13.60 9.81
CA ILE A 253 -23.83 -12.16 9.70
C ILE A 253 -23.43 -11.58 8.34
N SER A 254 -22.57 -12.21 7.55
CA SER A 254 -22.25 -11.75 6.19
C SER A 254 -23.24 -12.22 5.12
N LYS A 255 -24.05 -13.25 5.42
CA LYS A 255 -25.03 -13.81 4.45
C LYS A 255 -25.98 -12.77 3.86
N GLY A 256 -26.06 -12.71 2.53
CA GLY A 256 -27.03 -11.84 1.83
C GLY A 256 -28.48 -12.23 2.10
N MET A 257 -29.30 -11.28 2.55
CA MET A 257 -30.76 -11.44 2.74
C MET A 257 -31.46 -10.08 2.75
N GLU A 258 -32.80 -10.08 2.85
CA GLU A 258 -33.61 -8.86 2.91
C GLU A 258 -33.25 -7.98 4.11
N PRO A 259 -33.16 -6.64 3.96
CA PRO A 259 -32.62 -5.74 4.97
C PRO A 259 -33.27 -5.87 6.37
N LEU A 260 -34.60 -5.89 6.46
CA LEU A 260 -35.30 -5.98 7.74
C LEU A 260 -35.08 -7.32 8.45
N ALA A 261 -35.03 -8.42 7.69
CA ALA A 261 -34.73 -9.72 8.25
C ALA A 261 -33.28 -9.78 8.73
N LYS A 262 -32.35 -9.12 8.02
CA LYS A 262 -30.95 -9.01 8.39
C LYS A 262 -30.76 -8.24 9.70
N VAL A 263 -31.42 -7.10 9.87
CA VAL A 263 -31.36 -6.31 11.11
C VAL A 263 -31.83 -7.14 12.30
N LYS A 264 -32.96 -7.85 12.16
CA LYS A 264 -33.46 -8.72 13.24
C LYS A 264 -32.48 -9.83 13.62
N LEU A 265 -31.83 -10.44 12.63
CA LEU A 265 -30.81 -11.45 12.86
C LEU A 265 -29.62 -10.86 13.64
N ILE A 266 -29.10 -9.72 13.20
CA ILE A 266 -27.99 -9.02 13.85
C ILE A 266 -28.33 -8.62 15.29
N GLU A 267 -29.51 -8.04 15.52
CA GLU A 267 -29.96 -7.66 16.85
C GLU A 267 -30.07 -8.87 17.79
N SER A 268 -30.60 -10.00 17.29
CA SER A 268 -30.69 -11.24 18.06
C SER A 268 -29.31 -11.74 18.49
N PHE A 269 -28.37 -11.88 17.54
CA PHE A 269 -27.01 -12.33 17.84
C PHE A 269 -26.28 -11.36 18.77
N THR A 270 -26.39 -10.05 18.52
CA THR A 270 -25.67 -9.05 19.32
C THR A 270 -26.22 -8.99 20.75
N SER A 271 -27.53 -9.07 20.93
CA SER A 271 -28.16 -9.16 22.26
C SER A 271 -27.67 -10.39 23.03
N MET A 272 -27.60 -11.55 22.36
CA MET A 272 -27.11 -12.78 22.99
C MET A 272 -25.61 -12.71 23.35
N LEU A 273 -24.78 -12.16 22.47
CA LEU A 273 -23.34 -11.95 22.72
C LEU A 273 -23.10 -10.98 23.89
N SER A 274 -23.89 -9.90 23.97
CA SER A 274 -23.86 -8.95 25.08
C SER A 274 -24.29 -9.62 26.40
N ASN A 275 -25.34 -10.45 26.39
CA ASN A 275 -25.78 -11.20 27.57
C ASN A 275 -24.73 -12.21 28.03
N ALA A 276 -24.01 -12.83 27.09
CA ALA A 276 -22.86 -13.69 27.37
C ALA A 276 -21.59 -12.93 27.80
N ARG A 277 -21.66 -11.58 27.88
CA ARG A 277 -20.56 -10.67 28.26
C ARG A 277 -19.32 -10.75 27.36
N VAL A 278 -19.46 -11.26 26.13
CA VAL A 278 -18.35 -11.40 25.18
C VAL A 278 -17.72 -10.04 24.83
N PHE A 279 -18.53 -9.00 24.67
CA PHE A 279 -18.03 -7.64 24.37
C PHE A 279 -17.54 -6.88 25.60
N ASN A 280 -17.96 -7.26 26.81
CA ASN A 280 -17.64 -6.52 28.03
C ASN A 280 -16.24 -6.84 28.54
N ASN A 281 -15.80 -8.09 28.40
CA ASN A 281 -14.48 -8.54 28.83
C ASN A 281 -13.35 -8.14 27.88
N ALA A 282 -13.64 -7.46 26.76
CA ALA A 282 -12.65 -7.12 25.73
C ALA A 282 -11.50 -6.19 26.19
N GLU A 283 -11.61 -5.55 27.35
CA GLU A 283 -10.52 -4.74 27.95
C GLU A 283 -9.63 -5.55 28.91
N GLU A 284 -10.13 -6.67 29.42
CA GLU A 284 -9.42 -7.58 30.33
C GLU A 284 -8.92 -8.84 29.59
N GLU A 285 -9.16 -8.92 28.29
CA GLU A 285 -8.78 -10.06 27.46
C GLU A 285 -7.33 -9.87 26.98
N ASP A 286 -6.45 -10.77 27.42
CA ASP A 286 -5.03 -10.76 27.03
C ASP A 286 -4.76 -11.49 25.70
N ASP A 287 -5.78 -12.16 25.13
CA ASP A 287 -5.68 -12.83 23.83
C ASP A 287 -6.01 -11.88 22.68
N TYR A 288 -4.94 -11.33 22.11
CA TYR A 288 -5.02 -10.39 21.00
C TYR A 288 -5.57 -11.01 19.72
N ASP A 289 -5.31 -12.30 19.45
CA ASP A 289 -5.81 -12.99 18.27
C ASP A 289 -7.34 -13.08 18.32
N PHE A 290 -7.88 -13.48 19.47
CA PHE A 290 -9.33 -13.47 19.69
C PHE A 290 -9.93 -12.05 19.64
N LEU A 291 -9.26 -11.05 20.22
CA LEU A 291 -9.72 -9.65 20.14
C LEU A 291 -9.79 -9.14 18.71
N MET A 292 -8.83 -9.49 17.85
CA MET A 292 -8.88 -9.16 16.42
C MET A 292 -10.08 -9.81 15.73
N LYS A 293 -10.39 -11.08 16.03
CA LYS A 293 -11.60 -11.74 15.51
C LYS A 293 -12.87 -11.05 15.97
N LEU A 294 -12.94 -10.62 17.23
CA LEU A 294 -14.09 -9.92 17.79
C LEU A 294 -14.26 -8.52 17.18
N ALA A 295 -13.15 -7.79 16.98
CA ALA A 295 -13.15 -6.50 16.31
C ALA A 295 -13.61 -6.63 14.84
N LYS A 296 -13.14 -7.66 14.13
CA LYS A 296 -13.61 -8.00 12.78
C LYS A 296 -15.12 -8.30 12.76
N LEU A 297 -15.63 -9.04 13.74
CA LEU A 297 -17.07 -9.30 13.87
C LEU A 297 -17.87 -7.99 14.05
N VAL A 298 -17.41 -7.08 14.92
CA VAL A 298 -18.05 -5.77 15.13
C VAL A 298 -18.01 -4.93 13.85
N ASN A 299 -16.88 -4.95 13.13
CA ASN A 299 -16.75 -4.29 11.83
C ASN A 299 -17.80 -4.82 10.84
N ILE A 300 -17.91 -6.15 10.70
CA ILE A 300 -18.87 -6.80 9.81
C ILE A 300 -20.32 -6.43 10.20
N ILE A 301 -20.66 -6.50 11.50
CA ILE A 301 -21.99 -6.10 12.00
C ILE A 301 -22.31 -4.67 11.54
N GLY A 302 -21.40 -3.73 11.77
CA GLY A 302 -21.56 -2.33 11.40
C GLY A 302 -21.74 -2.12 9.90
N LEU A 303 -20.87 -2.72 9.09
CA LEU A 303 -20.93 -2.63 7.63
C LEU A 303 -22.23 -3.22 7.07
N GLN A 304 -22.68 -4.36 7.60
CA GLN A 304 -23.94 -4.98 7.16
C GLN A 304 -25.16 -4.11 7.51
N LEU A 305 -25.18 -3.47 8.68
CA LEU A 305 -26.22 -2.52 9.05
C LEU A 305 -26.21 -1.27 8.15
N VAL A 306 -25.03 -0.74 7.83
CA VAL A 306 -24.88 0.36 6.85
C VAL A 306 -25.42 -0.05 5.48
N LEU A 307 -25.09 -1.25 4.99
CA LEU A 307 -25.59 -1.76 3.72
C LEU A 307 -27.12 -1.95 3.73
N CYS A 308 -27.70 -2.42 4.84
CA CYS A 308 -29.15 -2.54 5.00
C CYS A 308 -29.82 -1.16 4.91
N TRP A 309 -29.31 -0.18 5.65
CA TRP A 309 -29.80 1.20 5.62
C TRP A 309 -29.71 1.80 4.21
N GLN A 310 -28.55 1.68 3.53
CA GLN A 310 -28.37 2.20 2.18
C GLN A 310 -29.33 1.57 1.17
N LYS A 311 -29.57 0.25 1.26
CA LYS A 311 -30.54 -0.44 0.39
C LYS A 311 -31.95 0.05 0.62
N GLN A 312 -32.38 0.22 1.86
CA GLN A 312 -33.73 0.69 2.20
C GLN A 312 -33.97 2.14 1.78
N VAL A 313 -32.98 3.02 1.97
CA VAL A 313 -33.04 4.39 1.49
C VAL A 313 -33.20 4.42 -0.03
N LYS A 314 -32.44 3.60 -0.77
CA LYS A 314 -32.56 3.48 -2.23
C LYS A 314 -33.93 2.92 -2.68
N GLN A 315 -34.52 2.02 -1.88
CA GLN A 315 -35.83 1.43 -2.15
C GLN A 315 -37.00 2.35 -1.74
N GLY A 316 -36.75 3.43 -1.00
CA GLY A 316 -37.78 4.35 -0.49
C GLY A 316 -38.54 3.84 0.74
N ASP A 317 -38.03 2.80 1.43
CA ASP A 317 -38.61 2.29 2.67
C ASP A 317 -38.14 3.13 3.87
N ALA A 318 -38.87 4.21 4.15
CA ALA A 318 -38.50 5.17 5.19
C ALA A 318 -38.56 4.58 6.61
N ASP A 319 -39.52 3.70 6.90
CA ASP A 319 -39.67 3.13 8.24
C ASP A 319 -38.64 2.02 8.48
N GLY A 320 -38.36 1.19 7.47
CA GLY A 320 -37.27 0.23 7.56
C GLY A 320 -35.89 0.89 7.68
N ALA A 321 -35.65 1.99 6.95
CA ALA A 321 -34.41 2.76 7.08
C ALA A 321 -34.23 3.32 8.50
N LYS A 322 -35.29 3.80 9.17
CA LYS A 322 -35.20 4.25 10.57
C LYS A 322 -34.83 3.13 11.52
N VAL A 323 -35.41 1.94 11.34
CA VAL A 323 -35.10 0.76 12.17
C VAL A 323 -33.63 0.35 12.01
N SER A 324 -33.13 0.31 10.76
CA SER A 324 -31.72 0.00 10.49
C SER A 324 -30.77 1.06 11.03
N LEU A 325 -31.14 2.34 10.95
CA LEU A 325 -30.35 3.43 11.51
C LEU A 325 -30.28 3.35 13.04
N ALA A 326 -31.39 3.07 13.72
CA ALA A 326 -31.41 2.91 15.17
C ALA A 326 -30.54 1.72 15.62
N ALA A 327 -30.64 0.58 14.91
CA ALA A 327 -29.78 -0.58 15.16
C ALA A 327 -28.30 -0.26 14.95
N LEU A 328 -27.98 0.49 13.88
CA LEU A 328 -26.63 0.96 13.58
C LEU A 328 -26.08 1.88 14.68
N GLU A 329 -26.84 2.89 15.10
CA GLU A 329 -26.46 3.85 16.14
C GLU A 329 -26.15 3.16 17.48
N ASP A 330 -26.94 2.14 17.85
CA ASP A 330 -26.72 1.35 19.08
C ASP A 330 -25.37 0.61 19.07
N LYS A 331 -24.83 0.27 17.89
CA LYS A 331 -23.54 -0.43 17.76
C LYS A 331 -22.34 0.50 17.64
N VAL A 332 -22.54 1.82 17.54
CA VAL A 332 -21.43 2.77 17.44
C VAL A 332 -20.62 2.86 18.74
N ALA A 333 -21.24 2.60 19.89
CA ALA A 333 -20.50 2.51 21.16
C ALA A 333 -19.46 1.38 21.13
N LEU A 334 -19.78 0.24 20.50
CA LEU A 334 -18.83 -0.86 20.32
C LEU A 334 -17.72 -0.48 19.35
N LEU A 335 -18.04 0.22 18.26
CA LEU A 335 -17.04 0.76 17.33
C LEU A 335 -16.01 1.63 18.05
N ILE A 336 -16.47 2.59 18.86
CA ILE A 336 -15.60 3.51 19.60
C ILE A 336 -14.75 2.73 20.61
N LYS A 337 -15.33 1.72 21.28
CA LYS A 337 -14.61 0.84 22.22
C LYS A 337 -13.46 0.10 21.54
N PHE A 338 -13.71 -0.61 20.43
CA PHE A 338 -12.67 -1.37 19.73
C PHE A 338 -11.64 -0.48 19.02
N LEU A 339 -12.06 0.67 18.49
CA LEU A 339 -11.12 1.65 17.90
C LEU A 339 -10.20 2.24 18.98
N GLY A 340 -10.69 2.38 20.22
CA GLY A 340 -9.93 2.88 21.35
C GLY A 340 -9.05 1.85 22.06
N ASN A 341 -8.98 0.61 21.55
CA ASN A 341 -8.15 -0.45 22.12
C ASN A 341 -6.67 -0.06 22.13
N ASN A 342 -5.89 -0.63 23.05
CA ASN A 342 -4.47 -0.34 23.17
C ASN A 342 -3.70 -0.87 21.95
N GLU A 343 -4.06 -2.05 21.44
CA GLU A 343 -3.43 -2.62 20.24
C GLU A 343 -3.90 -1.93 18.96
N ASP A 344 -2.94 -1.57 18.10
CA ASP A 344 -3.22 -0.91 16.83
C ASP A 344 -3.89 -1.87 15.82
N ASP A 345 -3.51 -3.14 15.80
CA ASP A 345 -4.09 -4.14 14.90
C ASP A 345 -5.59 -4.36 15.16
N VAL A 346 -5.97 -4.47 16.45
CA VAL A 346 -7.39 -4.57 16.88
C VAL A 346 -8.17 -3.33 16.45
N SER A 347 -7.59 -2.14 16.64
CA SER A 347 -8.22 -0.90 16.20
C SER A 347 -8.34 -0.81 14.68
N GLY A 348 -7.36 -1.29 13.92
CA GLY A 348 -7.36 -1.29 12.46
C GLY A 348 -8.54 -2.09 11.89
N MET A 349 -8.91 -3.20 12.54
CA MET A 349 -10.02 -4.06 12.09
C MET A 349 -11.37 -3.34 12.01
N VAL A 350 -11.60 -2.27 12.78
CA VAL A 350 -12.88 -1.51 12.81
C VAL A 350 -12.82 -0.17 12.08
N ALA A 351 -11.71 0.16 11.43
CA ALA A 351 -11.54 1.44 10.73
C ALA A 351 -12.55 1.61 9.57
N GLU A 352 -12.85 0.53 8.84
CA GLU A 352 -13.80 0.56 7.71
C GLU A 352 -15.24 0.86 8.18
N PHE A 353 -15.63 0.33 9.33
CA PHE A 353 -16.91 0.65 9.94
C PHE A 353 -17.00 2.14 10.29
N SER A 354 -15.94 2.72 10.88
CA SER A 354 -15.88 4.17 11.14
C SER A 354 -16.06 5.01 9.88
N HIS A 355 -15.35 4.64 8.80
CA HIS A 355 -15.47 5.30 7.51
C HIS A 355 -16.90 5.25 6.97
N SER A 356 -17.50 4.06 6.98
CA SER A 356 -18.85 3.82 6.46
C SER A 356 -19.92 4.55 7.27
N TYR A 357 -19.80 4.57 8.59
CA TYR A 357 -20.72 5.30 9.47
C TYR A 357 -20.67 6.82 9.23
N ILE A 358 -19.48 7.42 9.13
CA ILE A 358 -19.34 8.84 8.76
C ILE A 358 -19.97 9.10 7.39
N GLY A 359 -19.82 8.16 6.44
CA GLY A 359 -20.46 8.22 5.13
C GLY A 359 -22.00 8.24 5.19
N VAL A 360 -22.60 7.50 6.12
CA VAL A 360 -24.05 7.54 6.40
C VAL A 360 -24.46 8.90 6.95
N LEU A 361 -23.73 9.42 7.94
CA LEU A 361 -24.04 10.72 8.55
C LEU A 361 -23.95 11.89 7.55
N LYS A 362 -23.01 11.84 6.62
CA LYS A 362 -22.92 12.82 5.51
C LYS A 362 -24.18 12.84 4.64
N GLN A 363 -24.87 11.71 4.49
CA GLN A 363 -26.12 11.60 3.73
C GLN A 363 -27.36 12.03 4.53
N LEU A 364 -27.29 11.97 5.86
CA LEU A 364 -28.41 12.29 6.77
C LEU A 364 -28.54 13.78 7.11
N ALA A 365 -27.66 14.65 6.58
CA ALA A 365 -27.57 16.06 6.98
C ALA A 365 -28.94 16.79 6.99
N PRO A 366 -29.35 17.42 8.11
CA PRO A 366 -28.56 17.73 9.32
C PRO A 366 -28.47 16.57 10.34
N ILE A 367 -27.29 16.40 10.94
CA ILE A 367 -27.04 15.43 12.03
C ILE A 367 -27.64 15.91 13.36
N ASN A 368 -28.10 14.97 14.18
CA ASN A 368 -28.72 15.24 15.49
C ASN A 368 -27.69 15.45 16.62
N CYS A 369 -28.13 15.91 17.80
CA CYS A 369 -27.21 16.20 18.92
C CYS A 369 -26.47 14.95 19.43
N GLN A 370 -27.12 13.79 19.46
CA GLN A 370 -26.50 12.55 19.90
C GLN A 370 -25.38 12.12 18.95
N GLN A 371 -25.63 12.14 17.64
CA GLN A 371 -24.67 11.86 16.59
C GLN A 371 -23.47 12.82 16.65
N LYS A 372 -23.70 14.10 16.99
CA LYS A 372 -22.62 15.07 17.21
C LYS A 372 -21.72 14.70 18.37
N GLU A 373 -22.29 14.32 19.52
CA GLU A 373 -21.49 13.84 20.66
C GLU A 373 -20.74 12.56 20.32
N THR A 374 -21.37 11.61 19.62
CA THR A 374 -20.71 10.38 19.15
C THR A 374 -19.53 10.66 18.21
N ILE A 375 -19.68 11.62 17.27
CA ILE A 375 -18.58 12.02 16.38
C ILE A 375 -17.46 12.74 17.15
N LYS A 376 -17.81 13.50 18.19
CA LYS A 376 -16.83 14.12 19.07
C LYS A 376 -16.05 13.08 19.87
N GLU A 377 -16.71 12.06 20.43
CA GLU A 377 -16.06 10.92 21.08
C GLU A 377 -15.14 10.17 20.11
N LEU A 378 -15.62 9.87 18.91
CA LEU A 378 -14.82 9.24 17.85
C LEU A 378 -13.56 10.06 17.52
N LEU A 379 -13.70 11.39 17.42
CA LEU A 379 -12.57 12.29 17.18
C LEU A 379 -11.54 12.23 18.32
N TYR A 380 -11.97 12.20 19.58
CA TYR A 380 -11.03 12.05 20.71
C TYR A 380 -10.31 10.71 20.70
N VAL A 381 -10.99 9.61 20.34
CA VAL A 381 -10.35 8.29 20.19
C VAL A 381 -9.32 8.30 19.06
N VAL A 382 -9.66 8.86 17.89
CA VAL A 382 -8.72 9.01 16.78
C VAL A 382 -7.50 9.83 17.22
N ILE A 383 -7.70 10.96 17.91
CA ILE A 383 -6.60 11.78 18.43
C ILE A 383 -5.72 10.99 19.41
N LYS A 384 -6.33 10.18 20.30
CA LYS A 384 -5.59 9.32 21.24
C LYS A 384 -4.73 8.30 20.49
N LYS A 385 -5.30 7.59 19.51
CA LYS A 385 -4.59 6.54 18.73
C LYS A 385 -3.56 7.09 17.75
N MET A 386 -3.63 8.39 17.40
CA MET A 386 -2.55 9.03 16.65
C MET A 386 -1.29 9.26 17.49
N LYS A 387 -1.33 9.14 18.83
CA LYS A 387 -0.15 9.33 19.70
C LYS A 387 0.83 8.17 19.54
N TYR A 388 2.12 8.48 19.68
CA TYR A 388 3.11 7.42 19.89
C TYR A 388 2.82 6.72 21.22
N ASP A 389 3.06 5.41 21.25
CA ASP A 389 3.08 4.65 22.48
C ASP A 389 4.22 5.12 23.40
N GLU A 390 4.01 5.06 24.72
CA GLU A 390 5.04 5.41 25.72
C GLU A 390 6.27 4.48 25.62
N SER A 391 6.05 3.24 25.21
CA SER A 391 7.07 2.20 25.04
C SER A 391 7.77 2.22 23.69
N TYR A 392 7.43 3.17 22.81
CA TYR A 392 7.94 3.20 21.43
C TYR A 392 9.48 3.30 21.38
N ASN A 393 10.11 2.35 20.68
CA ASN A 393 11.56 2.26 20.60
C ASN A 393 12.15 2.93 19.35
N PHE A 394 12.62 4.17 19.52
CA PHE A 394 13.27 4.93 18.45
C PHE A 394 14.62 4.37 17.96
N GLU A 395 15.22 3.38 18.64
CA GLU A 395 16.49 2.77 18.24
C GLU A 395 16.31 1.62 17.22
N ARG A 396 15.15 0.95 17.22
CA ARG A 396 14.78 -0.12 16.26
C ARG A 396 13.69 0.32 15.28
N ALA A 397 13.54 1.62 15.10
CA ALA A 397 12.37 2.24 14.49
C ALA A 397 12.02 1.84 13.05
N ARG A 398 12.89 1.24 12.23
CA ARG A 398 12.63 1.19 10.77
C ARG A 398 11.37 0.44 10.36
N ASP A 399 11.13 -0.73 10.94
CA ASP A 399 9.98 -1.57 10.58
C ASP A 399 8.74 -1.13 11.36
N ASP A 400 8.88 -0.92 12.68
CA ASP A 400 7.78 -0.48 13.56
C ASP A 400 7.26 0.93 13.21
N GLU A 401 8.13 1.88 12.84
CA GLU A 401 7.72 3.21 12.34
C GLU A 401 6.93 3.10 11.04
N ALA A 402 7.34 2.23 10.13
CA ALA A 402 6.65 2.10 8.85
C ALA A 402 5.21 1.61 9.03
N VAL A 403 5.02 0.60 9.89
CA VAL A 403 3.70 0.07 10.27
C VAL A 403 2.87 1.14 10.96
N PHE A 404 3.44 1.82 11.96
CA PHE A 404 2.73 2.88 12.68
C PHE A 404 2.34 4.06 11.78
N GLN A 405 3.21 4.45 10.83
CA GLN A 405 2.90 5.51 9.87
C GLN A 405 1.83 5.08 8.85
N GLU A 406 1.74 3.78 8.53
CA GLU A 406 0.63 3.25 7.73
C GLU A 406 -0.69 3.33 8.49
N TYR A 407 -0.71 2.87 9.74
CA TYR A 407 -1.87 2.98 10.63
C TYR A 407 -2.30 4.44 10.86
N ARG A 408 -1.35 5.37 11.09
CA ARG A 408 -1.65 6.81 11.17
C ARG A 408 -2.28 7.38 9.90
N LYS A 409 -1.98 6.84 8.71
CA LYS A 409 -2.66 7.26 7.47
C LYS A 409 -4.12 6.85 7.48
N GLU A 410 -4.45 5.66 7.96
CA GLU A 410 -5.84 5.22 8.11
C GLU A 410 -6.61 6.11 9.09
N LEU A 411 -6.02 6.38 10.27
CA LEU A 411 -6.60 7.31 11.25
C LEU A 411 -6.78 8.72 10.68
N LYS A 412 -5.80 9.20 9.89
CA LYS A 412 -5.89 10.50 9.22
C LYS A 412 -7.04 10.55 8.21
N VAL A 413 -7.36 9.44 7.53
CA VAL A 413 -8.55 9.37 6.65
C VAL A 413 -9.82 9.53 7.47
N ILE A 414 -9.93 8.88 8.63
CA ILE A 414 -11.07 9.06 9.55
C ILE A 414 -11.16 10.52 10.02
N PHE A 415 -10.05 11.10 10.47
CA PHE A 415 -9.97 12.52 10.88
C PHE A 415 -10.43 13.48 9.78
N ASN A 416 -9.93 13.30 8.55
CA ASN A 416 -10.33 14.12 7.40
C ASN A 416 -11.83 13.96 7.07
N ASN A 417 -12.36 12.75 7.21
CA ASN A 417 -13.76 12.47 6.99
C ASN A 417 -14.68 13.15 8.02
N ILE A 418 -14.26 13.19 9.29
CA ILE A 418 -14.93 13.97 10.33
C ILE A 418 -14.84 15.46 10.03
N GLY A 419 -13.67 15.97 9.62
CA GLY A 419 -13.48 17.36 9.22
C GLY A 419 -14.37 17.80 8.05
N ALA A 420 -14.66 16.89 7.11
CA ALA A 420 -15.61 17.13 6.03
C ALA A 420 -17.08 17.07 6.46
N LEU A 421 -17.40 16.42 7.59
CA LEU A 421 -18.76 16.32 8.13
C LEU A 421 -19.09 17.53 9.03
N ASP A 422 -18.21 17.83 10.00
CA ASP A 422 -18.35 18.94 10.94
C ASP A 422 -16.99 19.66 11.11
N PRO A 423 -16.67 20.63 10.24
CA PRO A 423 -15.41 21.37 10.31
C PRO A 423 -15.27 22.20 11.60
N GLU A 424 -16.38 22.69 12.16
CA GLU A 424 -16.37 23.56 13.33
C GLU A 424 -16.00 22.78 14.59
N LEU A 425 -16.54 21.57 14.74
CA LEU A 425 -16.16 20.64 15.81
C LEU A 425 -14.65 20.31 15.77
N VAL A 426 -14.13 19.94 14.60
CA VAL A 426 -12.70 19.60 14.45
C VAL A 426 -11.82 20.81 14.78
N LEU A 427 -12.18 22.01 14.31
CA LEU A 427 -11.45 23.23 14.64
C LEU A 427 -11.44 23.51 16.16
N LEU A 428 -12.58 23.36 16.82
CA LEU A 428 -12.71 23.60 18.25
C LEU A 428 -11.84 22.64 19.06
N VAL A 429 -11.95 21.33 18.78
CA VAL A 429 -11.20 20.29 19.51
C VAL A 429 -9.70 20.42 19.26
N VAL A 430 -9.27 20.60 18.01
CA VAL A 430 -7.84 20.76 17.70
C VAL A 430 -7.30 22.06 18.30
N HIS A 431 -8.06 23.16 18.27
CA HIS A 431 -7.67 24.41 18.92
C HIS A 431 -7.47 24.23 20.43
N GLU A 432 -8.36 23.51 21.11
CA GLU A 432 -8.23 23.20 22.54
C GLU A 432 -6.96 22.39 22.82
N VAL A 433 -6.73 21.30 22.07
CA VAL A 433 -5.56 20.43 22.22
C VAL A 433 -4.26 21.21 21.97
N VAL A 434 -4.18 21.97 20.88
CA VAL A 434 -3.00 22.78 20.56
C VAL A 434 -2.78 23.86 21.62
N SER A 435 -3.82 24.59 22.02
CA SER A 435 -3.69 25.68 22.99
C SER A 435 -3.20 25.18 24.35
N ARG A 436 -3.80 24.09 24.86
CA ARG A 436 -3.42 23.50 26.14
C ARG A 436 -2.00 22.94 26.10
N THR A 437 -1.67 22.17 25.06
CA THR A 437 -0.36 21.51 24.94
C THR A 437 0.75 22.53 24.73
N MET A 438 0.54 23.55 23.89
CA MET A 438 1.55 24.60 23.65
C MET A 438 1.79 25.50 24.87
N GLN A 439 0.84 25.62 25.80
CA GLN A 439 1.06 26.33 27.07
C GLN A 439 1.88 25.51 28.07
N GLN A 440 1.77 24.18 28.02
CA GLN A 440 2.39 23.25 28.98
C GLN A 440 3.50 22.39 28.35
N TRP A 441 3.99 22.76 27.18
CA TRP A 441 4.88 21.93 26.34
C TRP A 441 6.18 21.50 27.04
N GLN A 442 6.65 22.23 28.04
CA GLN A 442 7.84 21.89 28.82
C GLN A 442 7.63 20.73 29.81
N ALA A 443 6.39 20.59 30.31
CA ALA A 443 6.00 19.55 31.26
C ALA A 443 5.24 18.39 30.58
N ALA A 444 4.83 18.57 29.33
CA ALA A 444 4.14 17.55 28.55
C ALA A 444 5.13 16.54 27.95
N GLU A 445 4.68 15.29 27.86
CA GLU A 445 5.41 14.22 27.23
C GLU A 445 5.52 14.42 25.71
N PHE A 446 6.54 13.82 25.10
CA PHE A 446 6.87 14.12 23.70
C PHE A 446 5.74 13.74 22.74
N TYR A 447 5.01 12.66 23.03
CA TYR A 447 3.93 12.14 22.20
C TYR A 447 2.71 13.06 22.20
N ASP A 448 2.46 13.77 23.31
CA ASP A 448 1.37 14.75 23.41
C ASP A 448 1.71 16.00 22.60
N VAL A 449 2.96 16.48 22.72
CA VAL A 449 3.45 17.64 21.97
C VAL A 449 3.51 17.34 20.47
N GLU A 450 4.01 16.16 20.09
CA GLU A 450 4.09 15.74 18.68
C GLU A 450 2.70 15.65 18.05
N VAL A 451 1.74 14.97 18.71
CA VAL A 451 0.37 14.85 18.18
C VAL A 451 -0.31 16.20 18.05
N ALA A 452 -0.14 17.11 19.01
CA ALA A 452 -0.73 18.44 18.90
C ALA A 452 -0.26 19.17 17.62
N ILE A 453 1.03 19.07 17.28
CA ILE A 453 1.58 19.64 16.05
C ILE A 453 1.12 18.85 14.81
N THR A 454 1.04 17.52 14.90
CA THR A 454 0.53 16.66 13.82
C THR A 454 -0.93 16.93 13.49
N LEU A 455 -1.79 17.16 14.48
CA LEU A 455 -3.18 17.58 14.26
C LEU A 455 -3.24 18.93 13.57
N LEU A 456 -2.43 19.90 14.02
CA LEU A 456 -2.34 21.20 13.37
C LEU A 456 -1.90 21.06 11.91
N TYR A 457 -0.91 20.21 11.61
CA TYR A 457 -0.48 19.89 10.25
C TYR A 457 -1.61 19.29 9.40
N ASN A 458 -2.39 18.37 9.95
CA ASN A 458 -3.45 17.66 9.23
C ASN A 458 -4.66 18.54 8.91
N LEU A 459 -4.92 19.61 9.69
CA LEU A 459 -6.02 20.55 9.43
C LEU A 459 -5.98 21.17 8.02
N GLY A 460 -4.79 21.31 7.44
CA GLY A 460 -4.63 21.87 6.10
C GLY A 460 -5.16 20.98 4.99
N GLU A 461 -5.38 19.68 5.27
CA GLU A 461 -6.05 18.73 4.37
C GLU A 461 -7.50 18.49 4.78
N ALA A 462 -7.77 18.40 6.08
CA ALA A 462 -9.10 18.07 6.62
C ALA A 462 -10.17 19.13 6.33
N ILE A 463 -9.78 20.40 6.26
CA ILE A 463 -10.70 21.52 6.06
C ILE A 463 -10.38 22.18 4.73
N PRO A 464 -11.15 21.93 3.66
CA PRO A 464 -10.92 22.56 2.37
C PRO A 464 -10.98 24.08 2.53
N ALA A 465 -9.95 24.79 2.05
CA ALA A 465 -9.97 26.26 2.06
C ALA A 465 -11.17 26.76 1.24
N SER A 466 -12.19 27.32 1.89
CA SER A 466 -13.22 28.10 1.21
C SER A 466 -12.52 29.23 0.44
N HIS A 467 -12.50 29.13 -0.89
CA HIS A 467 -11.82 30.05 -1.81
C HIS A 467 -10.27 30.13 -1.72
N GLY A 468 -9.60 29.08 -1.23
CA GLY A 468 -8.14 28.94 -1.38
C GLY A 468 -7.27 29.77 -0.42
N GLN A 469 -7.86 30.40 0.61
CA GLN A 469 -7.11 31.09 1.66
C GLN A 469 -7.51 30.58 3.06
N HIS A 470 -6.62 29.82 3.70
CA HIS A 470 -6.76 29.46 5.12
C HIS A 470 -6.40 30.62 6.07
N PHE A 471 -5.78 31.68 5.54
CA PHE A 471 -5.24 32.80 6.29
C PHE A 471 -5.79 34.10 5.73
N SER A 472 -6.15 35.01 6.63
CA SER A 472 -6.61 36.34 6.28
C SER A 472 -5.52 37.37 6.60
N GLY A 473 -5.31 38.32 5.69
CA GLY A 473 -4.47 39.49 5.96
C GLY A 473 -5.17 40.56 6.79
N ASP A 474 -6.47 40.40 7.07
CA ASP A 474 -7.27 41.33 7.89
C ASP A 474 -7.22 40.91 9.37
N PRO A 475 -6.67 41.76 10.27
CA PRO A 475 -6.60 41.49 11.70
C PRO A 475 -7.96 41.25 12.38
N SER A 476 -9.06 41.70 11.76
CA SER A 476 -10.43 41.52 12.29
C SER A 476 -11.05 40.16 11.96
N LYS A 477 -10.45 39.40 11.03
CA LYS A 477 -10.95 38.11 10.52
C LYS A 477 -9.89 37.00 10.63
N VAL A 478 -9.31 36.85 11.82
CA VAL A 478 -8.31 35.81 12.08
C VAL A 478 -8.98 34.43 12.05
N SER A 479 -8.50 33.53 11.20
CA SER A 479 -9.00 32.15 11.18
C SER A 479 -8.53 31.38 12.41
N ALA A 480 -9.28 30.35 12.83
CA ALA A 480 -8.85 29.48 13.93
C ALA A 480 -7.46 28.86 13.67
N LEU A 481 -7.16 28.49 12.41
CA LEU A 481 -5.84 27.99 12.00
C LEU A 481 -4.73 29.03 12.19
N GLN A 482 -4.99 30.28 11.81
CA GLN A 482 -4.05 31.39 11.99
C GLN A 482 -3.75 31.62 13.46
N GLN A 483 -4.77 31.53 14.33
CA GLN A 483 -4.60 31.65 15.76
C GLN A 483 -3.77 30.49 16.35
N MET A 484 -4.02 29.25 15.94
CA MET A 484 -3.23 28.08 16.37
C MET A 484 -1.76 28.19 15.94
N LEU A 485 -1.48 28.65 14.72
CA LEU A 485 -0.10 28.89 14.27
C LEU A 485 0.60 29.97 15.10
N ARG A 486 -0.10 31.07 15.43
CA ARG A 486 0.45 32.09 16.35
C ARG A 486 0.77 31.50 17.71
N ILE A 487 -0.11 30.66 18.27
CA ILE A 487 0.13 29.99 19.55
C ILE A 487 1.39 29.11 19.48
N MET A 488 1.53 28.30 18.43
CA MET A 488 2.70 27.43 18.22
C MET A 488 4.00 28.21 17.97
N LEU A 489 3.95 29.34 17.25
CA LEU A 489 5.15 30.13 16.94
C LEU A 489 5.57 31.06 18.09
N ASN A 490 4.62 31.48 18.92
CA ASN A 490 4.89 32.17 20.18
C ASN A 490 5.35 31.19 21.27
N SER A 491 5.00 29.91 21.16
CA SER A 491 5.57 28.89 22.03
C SER A 491 7.02 28.60 21.59
N GLU A 492 7.90 28.40 22.56
CA GLU A 492 9.28 28.00 22.25
C GLU A 492 9.39 26.49 21.96
N VAL A 493 8.31 25.84 21.48
CA VAL A 493 8.21 24.38 21.28
C VAL A 493 9.30 23.83 20.36
N SER A 494 9.82 24.65 19.45
CA SER A 494 10.99 24.31 18.62
C SER A 494 12.24 23.89 19.42
N ARG A 495 12.35 24.29 20.70
CA ARG A 495 13.45 23.92 21.61
C ARG A 495 13.24 22.56 22.30
N TYR A 496 12.13 21.88 22.03
CA TYR A 496 11.91 20.54 22.59
C TYR A 496 13.00 19.58 22.12
N ARG A 497 13.50 18.73 23.03
CA ARG A 497 14.71 17.91 22.78
C ARG A 497 14.45 16.70 21.89
N HIS A 498 13.20 16.24 21.81
CA HIS A 498 12.84 15.03 21.09
C HIS A 498 12.68 15.30 19.59
N TRP A 499 13.45 14.60 18.75
CA TRP A 499 13.59 14.90 17.32
C TRP A 499 12.30 14.82 16.48
N PRO A 500 11.33 13.92 16.72
CA PRO A 500 10.07 13.88 15.99
C PRO A 500 9.23 15.14 16.21
N VAL A 501 9.24 15.71 17.43
CA VAL A 501 8.53 16.97 17.73
C VAL A 501 9.13 18.11 16.90
N THR A 502 10.46 18.22 16.89
CA THR A 502 11.17 19.25 16.14
C THR A 502 11.00 19.07 14.62
N LEU A 503 11.02 17.83 14.14
CA LEU A 503 10.76 17.52 12.73
C LEU A 503 9.34 17.92 12.33
N GLN A 504 8.35 17.52 13.12
CA GLN A 504 6.95 17.81 12.86
C GLN A 504 6.65 19.31 12.91
N PHE A 505 7.34 20.05 13.78
CA PHE A 505 7.32 21.51 13.79
C PHE A 505 7.78 22.11 12.45
N PHE A 506 8.91 21.65 11.90
CA PHE A 506 9.41 22.13 10.61
C PHE A 506 8.50 21.74 9.44
N GLU A 507 7.93 20.53 9.43
CA GLU A 507 6.95 20.10 8.43
C GLU A 507 5.71 21.01 8.44
N THR A 508 5.23 21.36 9.63
CA THR A 508 4.07 22.26 9.83
C THR A 508 4.35 23.67 9.33
N ILE A 509 5.53 24.21 9.63
CA ILE A 509 5.95 25.52 9.12
C ILE A 509 5.98 25.56 7.60
N VAL A 510 6.59 24.55 6.97
CA VAL A 510 6.75 24.51 5.51
C VAL A 510 5.43 24.26 4.80
N ARG A 511 4.51 23.52 5.43
CA ARG A 511 3.15 23.32 4.93
C ARG A 511 2.35 24.63 4.90
N TYR A 512 2.52 25.46 5.92
CA TYR A 512 1.83 26.73 6.08
C TYR A 512 2.72 27.94 5.72
N ASP A 513 3.60 27.77 4.73
CA ASP A 513 4.51 28.80 4.21
C ASP A 513 3.80 30.14 3.90
N ARG A 514 2.58 30.08 3.36
CA ARG A 514 1.77 31.26 3.02
C ARG A 514 1.46 32.16 4.23
N PHE A 515 1.41 31.62 5.43
CA PHE A 515 1.18 32.40 6.67
C PHE A 515 2.27 33.45 6.86
N PHE A 516 3.53 33.11 6.59
CA PHE A 516 4.68 34.00 6.82
C PHE A 516 4.73 35.20 5.86
N ASN A 517 4.05 35.11 4.72
CA ASN A 517 3.88 36.25 3.81
C ASN A 517 2.87 37.27 4.34
N LEU A 518 1.96 36.86 5.23
CA LEU A 518 0.99 37.73 5.88
C LEU A 518 1.52 38.26 7.22
N GLU A 519 2.24 37.43 7.97
CA GLU A 519 2.80 37.78 9.29
C GLU A 519 4.34 37.58 9.32
N PRO A 520 5.10 38.48 8.67
CA PRO A 520 6.55 38.34 8.53
C PRO A 520 7.32 38.44 9.86
N GLN A 521 6.70 38.94 10.92
CA GLN A 521 7.27 39.03 12.27
C GLN A 521 7.76 37.69 12.85
N TYR A 522 7.22 36.57 12.37
CA TYR A 522 7.58 35.22 12.83
C TYR A 522 8.76 34.60 12.09
N ILE A 523 9.13 35.15 10.93
CA ILE A 523 10.22 34.64 10.07
C ILE A 523 11.56 34.53 10.83
N PRO A 524 12.01 35.52 11.63
CA PRO A 524 13.34 35.48 12.25
C PRO A 524 13.51 34.29 13.20
N ASN A 525 12.51 34.02 14.05
CA ASN A 525 12.57 32.93 15.02
C ASN A 525 12.64 31.57 14.33
N VAL A 526 11.88 31.40 13.24
CA VAL A 526 11.89 30.17 12.44
C VAL A 526 13.22 29.99 11.72
N LEU A 527 13.78 31.05 11.14
CA LEU A 527 15.10 30.99 10.50
C LEU A 527 16.19 30.61 11.48
N ILE A 528 16.18 31.17 12.69
CA ILE A 528 17.13 30.80 13.74
C ILE A 528 16.98 29.31 14.08
N ALA A 529 15.75 28.81 14.20
CA ALA A 529 15.50 27.39 14.49
C ALA A 529 16.00 26.46 13.38
N PHE A 530 15.82 26.80 12.10
CA PHE A 530 16.40 26.02 11.01
C PHE A 530 17.92 26.03 11.06
N LEU A 531 18.53 27.18 11.34
CA LEU A 531 19.98 27.38 11.23
C LEU A 531 20.76 26.94 12.47
N ASP A 532 20.15 26.60 13.60
CA ASP A 532 20.89 26.17 14.80
C ASP A 532 20.82 24.65 15.03
N GLU A 533 21.18 24.21 16.24
CA GLU A 533 21.20 22.80 16.67
C GLU A 533 19.84 22.12 16.59
N ARG A 534 18.74 22.88 16.47
CA ARG A 534 17.39 22.33 16.30
C ARG A 534 17.16 21.79 14.88
N GLY A 535 17.81 22.35 13.87
CA GLY A 535 17.60 22.01 12.46
C GLY A 535 18.85 21.45 11.79
N LEU A 536 19.53 22.30 11.01
CA LEU A 536 20.67 21.91 10.16
C LEU A 536 21.92 21.49 10.93
N ARG A 537 22.00 21.81 12.23
CA ARG A 537 23.10 21.38 13.11
C ARG A 537 22.64 20.35 14.14
N SER A 538 21.54 19.65 13.88
CA SER A 538 21.05 18.61 14.78
C SER A 538 22.02 17.43 14.84
N HIS A 539 22.11 16.82 16.03
CA HIS A 539 22.86 15.59 16.26
C HIS A 539 22.20 14.37 15.61
N ASN A 540 20.91 14.45 15.26
CA ASN A 540 20.20 13.37 14.58
C ASN A 540 20.34 13.51 13.05
N PRO A 541 20.98 12.55 12.34
CA PRO A 541 21.20 12.63 10.91
C PRO A 541 19.91 12.68 10.07
N HIS A 542 18.86 11.98 10.50
CA HIS A 542 17.57 11.95 9.80
C HIS A 542 16.87 13.33 9.87
N LEU A 543 16.83 13.92 11.06
CA LEU A 543 16.30 15.28 11.25
C LEU A 543 17.11 16.30 10.45
N CYS A 544 18.44 16.22 10.50
CA CYS A 544 19.33 17.14 9.80
C CYS A 544 19.12 17.08 8.27
N SER A 545 19.10 15.88 7.68
CA SER A 545 18.85 15.67 6.25
C SER A 545 17.48 16.22 5.83
N ARG A 546 16.43 15.89 6.59
CA ARG A 546 15.08 16.37 6.28
C ARG A 546 14.95 17.88 6.48
N ALA A 547 15.60 18.46 7.49
CA ALA A 547 15.65 19.89 7.72
C ALA A 547 16.34 20.65 6.57
N ALA A 548 17.37 20.10 5.93
CA ALA A 548 18.01 20.69 4.76
C ALA A 548 17.04 20.88 3.58
N TYR A 549 16.23 19.85 3.31
CA TYR A 549 15.17 19.92 2.31
C TYR A 549 14.08 20.94 2.70
N LEU A 550 13.59 20.87 3.93
CA LEU A 550 12.52 21.74 4.43
C LEU A 550 12.94 23.21 4.44
N PHE A 551 14.17 23.52 4.86
CA PHE A 551 14.74 24.85 4.81
C PHE A 551 14.79 25.40 3.38
N SER A 552 15.24 24.58 2.40
CA SER A 552 15.25 24.97 1.00
C SER A 552 13.86 25.31 0.49
N LYS A 553 12.85 24.50 0.85
CA LYS A 553 11.46 24.73 0.47
C LYS A 553 10.88 25.98 1.13
N PHE A 554 11.19 26.22 2.40
CA PHE A 554 10.76 27.41 3.15
C PHE A 554 11.30 28.70 2.53
N VAL A 555 12.61 28.75 2.27
CA VAL A 555 13.26 29.93 1.68
C VAL A 555 12.72 30.24 0.28
N LYS A 556 12.39 29.22 -0.53
CA LYS A 556 11.80 29.39 -1.85
C LYS A 556 10.37 29.96 -1.81
N ALA A 557 9.65 29.72 -0.72
CA ALA A 557 8.25 30.07 -0.58
C ALA A 557 8.00 31.48 -0.01
N ILE A 558 8.88 31.95 0.86
CA ILE A 558 8.76 33.28 1.49
C ILE A 558 9.02 34.39 0.46
N ASN A 559 8.26 35.48 0.58
CA ASN A 559 8.48 36.67 -0.22
C ASN A 559 9.87 37.27 0.05
N LYS A 560 10.62 37.47 -1.04
CA LYS A 560 12.00 37.96 -1.08
C LYS A 560 12.22 39.24 -0.29
N GLN A 561 11.21 40.12 -0.19
CA GLN A 561 11.33 41.38 0.54
C GLN A 561 11.51 41.16 2.05
N HIS A 562 10.83 40.17 2.63
CA HIS A 562 10.89 39.91 4.07
C HIS A 562 12.21 39.26 4.51
N LEU A 563 12.97 38.69 3.56
CA LEU A 563 14.26 38.05 3.85
C LEU A 563 15.44 39.03 3.80
N GLN A 564 15.30 40.21 3.18
CA GLN A 564 16.43 41.10 2.87
C GLN A 564 17.25 41.48 4.10
N ASP A 565 16.59 41.88 5.18
CA ASP A 565 17.24 42.36 6.41
C ASP A 565 18.02 41.26 7.14
N TYR A 566 17.77 40.00 6.82
CA TYR A 566 18.38 38.84 7.46
C TYR A 566 19.43 38.14 6.57
N LEU A 567 19.56 38.54 5.30
CA LEU A 567 20.41 37.83 4.32
C LEU A 567 21.86 37.69 4.75
N ASP A 568 22.51 38.77 5.18
CA ASP A 568 23.93 38.74 5.57
C ASP A 568 24.13 37.80 6.78
N ASN A 569 23.20 37.79 7.75
CA ASN A 569 23.24 36.88 8.90
C ASN A 569 23.01 35.41 8.51
N ILE A 570 22.03 35.14 7.64
CA ILE A 570 21.73 33.78 7.15
C ILE A 570 22.94 33.24 6.40
N LEU A 571 23.47 34.00 5.43
CA LEU A 571 24.62 33.58 4.62
C LEU A 571 25.85 33.32 5.50
N THR A 572 26.11 34.17 6.49
CA THR A 572 27.22 33.96 7.45
C THR A 572 27.06 32.65 8.22
N ARG A 573 25.85 32.36 8.73
CA ARG A 573 25.54 31.10 9.45
C ARG A 573 25.45 29.87 8.56
N MET A 574 25.50 30.00 7.23
CA MET A 574 25.54 28.87 6.30
C MET A 574 26.96 28.51 5.85
N GLN A 575 27.98 29.34 6.13
CA GLN A 575 29.33 29.17 5.57
C GLN A 575 29.99 27.85 5.99
N ASP A 576 29.83 27.44 7.24
CA ASP A 576 30.32 26.17 7.77
C ASP A 576 29.58 24.95 7.19
N LEU A 577 28.29 25.09 6.88
CA LEU A 577 27.48 24.03 6.24
C LEU A 577 27.84 23.80 4.76
N LEU A 578 28.49 24.78 4.12
CA LEU A 578 28.96 24.71 2.73
C LEU A 578 30.35 24.08 2.60
N VAL A 579 31.01 23.72 3.71
CA VAL A 579 32.33 23.10 3.67
C VAL A 579 32.26 21.75 2.96
N VAL A 580 33.07 21.61 1.90
CA VAL A 580 33.15 20.38 1.10
C VAL A 580 33.81 19.27 1.91
N ASN A 581 33.09 18.15 2.07
CA ASN A 581 33.57 16.96 2.76
C ASN A 581 34.78 16.35 2.00
N SER A 582 35.79 15.90 2.75
CA SER A 582 37.03 15.30 2.23
C SER A 582 37.28 13.95 2.93
N PRO A 583 37.74 12.91 2.22
CA PRO A 583 37.98 11.57 2.80
C PRO A 583 38.92 11.58 4.02
N ASN A 584 39.83 12.56 4.10
CA ASN A 584 40.83 12.66 5.17
C ASN A 584 40.45 13.62 6.31
N ASN A 585 39.31 14.33 6.21
CA ASN A 585 38.89 15.24 7.26
C ASN A 585 38.09 14.45 8.30
N GLY A 586 38.73 14.05 9.40
CA GLY A 586 38.07 13.52 10.60
C GLY A 586 37.21 14.55 11.35
N ILE A 587 36.70 15.57 10.66
CA ILE A 587 35.74 16.56 11.19
C ILE A 587 34.36 16.00 10.87
N GLY A 588 33.54 15.81 11.91
CA GLY A 588 32.22 15.17 11.80
C GLY A 588 31.43 15.67 10.60
N ILE A 589 30.99 14.74 9.76
CA ILE A 589 30.12 15.01 8.61
C ILE A 589 28.80 15.54 9.18
N PHE A 590 28.61 16.86 9.18
CA PHE A 590 27.36 17.47 9.64
C PHE A 590 26.19 17.18 8.69
N LEU A 591 26.46 17.09 7.38
CA LEU A 591 25.46 16.89 6.33
C LEU A 591 25.95 15.84 5.33
N GLN A 592 25.05 14.96 4.90
CA GLN A 592 25.35 14.06 3.78
C GLN A 592 25.47 14.87 2.49
N THR A 593 26.17 14.30 1.50
CA THR A 593 26.41 14.95 0.20
C THR A 593 25.10 15.42 -0.45
N ASP A 594 24.05 14.60 -0.42
CA ASP A 594 22.76 14.94 -1.02
C ASP A 594 22.06 16.10 -0.30
N ASP A 595 22.24 16.21 1.02
CA ASP A 595 21.70 17.31 1.82
C ASP A 595 22.43 18.62 1.52
N GLN A 596 23.75 18.56 1.36
CA GLN A 596 24.57 19.72 0.97
C GLN A 596 24.13 20.31 -0.37
N LEU A 597 23.62 19.49 -1.31
CA LEU A 597 23.05 20.00 -2.57
C LEU A 597 21.89 20.99 -2.31
N PHE A 598 21.02 20.72 -1.34
CA PHE A 598 19.93 21.65 -0.99
C PHE A 598 20.46 22.94 -0.37
N ILE A 599 21.52 22.86 0.44
CA ILE A 599 22.15 24.04 1.06
C ILE A 599 22.82 24.94 0.01
N TYR A 600 23.57 24.37 -0.93
CA TYR A 600 24.17 25.10 -2.06
C TYR A 600 23.11 25.75 -2.96
N GLU A 601 22.01 25.03 -3.24
CA GLU A 601 20.87 25.60 -3.96
C GLU A 601 20.28 26.80 -3.22
N THR A 602 20.06 26.65 -1.91
CA THR A 602 19.41 27.65 -1.07
C THR A 602 20.29 28.90 -0.91
N ALA A 603 21.60 28.72 -0.67
CA ALA A 603 22.55 29.83 -0.63
C ALA A 603 22.58 30.60 -1.95
N SER A 604 22.59 29.91 -3.09
CA SER A 604 22.52 30.56 -4.39
C SER A 604 21.20 31.32 -4.60
N ILE A 605 20.06 30.75 -4.18
CA ILE A 605 18.75 31.39 -4.29
C ILE A 605 18.73 32.69 -3.47
N LEU A 606 19.22 32.66 -2.23
CA LEU A 606 19.32 33.84 -1.37
C LEU A 606 20.18 34.94 -2.00
N ILE A 607 21.35 34.59 -2.57
CA ILE A 607 22.24 35.55 -3.23
C ILE A 607 21.56 36.15 -4.48
N VAL A 608 21.00 35.31 -5.35
CA VAL A 608 20.40 35.76 -6.62
C VAL A 608 19.20 36.65 -6.36
N GLN A 609 18.31 36.23 -5.45
CA GLN A 609 17.06 36.89 -5.12
C GLN A 609 17.21 38.11 -4.20
N SER A 610 18.41 38.36 -3.67
CA SER A 610 18.72 39.57 -2.91
C SER A 610 18.57 40.85 -3.75
N GLN A 611 18.36 41.98 -3.09
CA GLN A 611 18.41 43.31 -3.70
C GLN A 611 19.84 43.87 -3.78
N PHE A 612 20.86 43.03 -3.57
CA PHE A 612 22.26 43.46 -3.64
C PHE A 612 22.65 43.90 -5.07
N PRO A 613 23.60 44.86 -5.20
CA PRO A 613 24.20 45.19 -6.48
C PRO A 613 24.84 43.96 -7.14
N ALA A 614 24.90 43.95 -8.48
CA ALA A 614 25.49 42.84 -9.24
C ALA A 614 26.93 42.52 -8.79
N GLU A 615 27.72 43.53 -8.41
CA GLU A 615 29.08 43.35 -7.89
C GLU A 615 29.11 42.57 -6.57
N LYS A 616 28.25 42.91 -5.60
CA LYS A 616 28.15 42.17 -4.32
C LYS A 616 27.63 40.75 -4.54
N LYS A 617 26.67 40.56 -5.46
CA LYS A 617 26.19 39.21 -5.85
C LYS A 617 27.29 38.36 -6.46
N GLN A 618 28.07 38.93 -7.38
CA GLN A 618 29.21 38.26 -7.99
C GLN A 618 30.27 37.89 -6.94
N ALA A 619 30.59 38.80 -6.01
CA ALA A 619 31.55 38.54 -4.93
C ALA A 619 31.11 37.38 -4.03
N LEU A 620 29.86 37.38 -3.57
CA LEU A 620 29.30 36.30 -2.74
C LEU A 620 29.25 34.96 -3.50
N MET A 621 28.88 34.99 -4.78
CA MET A 621 28.88 33.79 -5.62
C MET A 621 30.30 33.24 -5.84
N LYS A 622 31.30 34.12 -6.06
CA LYS A 622 32.72 33.72 -6.11
C LYS A 622 33.16 33.12 -4.79
N GLN A 623 32.81 33.73 -3.65
CA GLN A 623 33.15 33.20 -2.32
C GLN A 623 32.61 31.78 -2.08
N MET A 624 31.45 31.44 -2.66
CA MET A 624 30.88 30.09 -2.60
C MET A 624 31.55 29.10 -3.59
N LEU A 625 31.91 29.55 -4.79
CA LEU A 625 32.50 28.70 -5.84
C LEU A 625 34.01 28.46 -5.67
N VAL A 626 34.76 29.39 -5.08
CA VAL A 626 36.22 29.26 -4.91
C VAL A 626 36.61 28.04 -4.05
N PRO A 627 35.96 27.76 -2.90
CA PRO A 627 36.25 26.55 -2.11
C PRO A 627 35.99 25.26 -2.89
N ILE A 628 34.90 25.21 -3.68
CA ILE A 628 34.58 24.10 -4.59
C ILE A 628 35.73 23.87 -5.56
N VAL A 629 36.16 24.92 -6.28
CA VAL A 629 37.24 24.85 -7.28
C VAL A 629 38.57 24.45 -6.65
N THR A 630 38.88 24.97 -5.46
CA THR A 630 40.11 24.66 -4.74
C THR A 630 40.14 23.18 -4.33
N LYS A 631 39.05 22.67 -3.76
CA LYS A 631 38.92 21.26 -3.40
C LYS A 631 38.87 20.33 -4.60
N PHE A 632 38.28 20.76 -5.71
CA PHE A 632 38.32 20.03 -6.97
C PHE A 632 39.76 19.80 -7.43
N ASN A 633 40.60 20.82 -7.42
CA ASN A 633 42.01 20.70 -7.83
C ASN A 633 42.80 19.78 -6.86
N ASP A 634 42.57 19.90 -5.55
CA ASP A 634 43.17 19.03 -4.53
C ASP A 634 42.79 17.55 -4.75
N PHE A 635 41.50 17.25 -4.95
CA PHE A 635 41.05 15.89 -5.23
C PHE A 635 41.54 15.35 -6.57
N LEU A 636 41.61 16.20 -7.61
CA LEU A 636 42.11 15.81 -8.93
C LEU A 636 43.61 15.45 -8.86
N GLN A 637 44.40 16.21 -8.10
CA GLN A 637 45.82 15.93 -7.89
C GLN A 637 46.03 14.66 -7.06
N ARG A 638 45.26 14.48 -5.97
CA ARG A 638 45.33 13.26 -5.13
C ARG A 638 44.91 12.01 -5.88
N MET A 639 43.81 12.06 -6.62
CA MET A 639 43.35 10.94 -7.46
C MET A 639 44.38 10.53 -8.52
N SER A 640 45.18 11.49 -9.03
CA SER A 640 46.22 11.24 -10.03
C SER A 640 47.51 10.66 -9.44
N THR A 641 47.72 10.82 -8.13
CA THR A 641 48.92 10.35 -7.41
C THR A 641 48.66 9.11 -6.56
N GLU A 642 47.40 8.82 -6.24
CA GLU A 642 46.98 7.68 -5.46
C GLU A 642 47.09 6.37 -6.26
N THR A 643 47.66 5.34 -5.62
CA THR A 643 47.87 4.02 -6.21
C THR A 643 46.79 3.01 -5.81
N ASP A 644 46.05 3.28 -4.74
CA ASP A 644 44.94 2.44 -4.27
C ASP A 644 43.66 2.72 -5.06
N GLU A 645 43.14 1.71 -5.75
CA GLU A 645 41.91 1.81 -6.57
C GLU A 645 40.68 2.22 -5.75
N ALA A 646 40.58 1.80 -4.48
CA ALA A 646 39.45 2.12 -3.62
C ALA A 646 39.44 3.60 -3.23
N LYS A 647 40.58 4.13 -2.77
CA LYS A 647 40.74 5.57 -2.47
C LYS A 647 40.63 6.43 -3.73
N GLN A 648 41.11 5.93 -4.86
CA GLN A 648 40.96 6.60 -6.14
C GLN A 648 39.48 6.73 -6.54
N LEU A 649 38.66 5.71 -6.28
CA LEU A 649 37.21 5.76 -6.48
C LEU A 649 36.52 6.73 -5.51
N GLU A 650 36.95 6.80 -4.25
CA GLU A 650 36.45 7.79 -3.29
C GLU A 650 36.75 9.23 -3.75
N TYR A 651 37.98 9.52 -4.17
CA TYR A 651 38.34 10.84 -4.72
C TYR A 651 37.56 11.16 -6.00
N ALA A 652 37.34 10.18 -6.89
CA ALA A 652 36.51 10.35 -8.08
C ALA A 652 35.05 10.69 -7.73
N THR A 653 34.52 10.06 -6.67
CA THR A 653 33.18 10.36 -6.14
C THR A 653 33.11 11.77 -5.56
N CYS A 654 34.11 12.17 -4.77
CA CYS A 654 34.23 13.54 -4.25
C CYS A 654 34.31 14.59 -5.38
N LEU A 655 35.05 14.31 -6.47
CA LEU A 655 35.07 15.17 -7.66
C LEU A 655 33.67 15.31 -8.28
N GLY A 656 32.94 14.19 -8.40
CA GLY A 656 31.55 14.17 -8.82
C GLY A 656 30.66 15.07 -7.96
N ASN A 657 30.78 14.95 -6.64
CA ASN A 657 30.01 15.73 -5.66
C ASN A 657 30.28 17.22 -5.75
N VAL A 658 31.55 17.62 -5.86
CA VAL A 658 31.98 19.02 -5.99
C VAL A 658 31.42 19.65 -7.28
N MET A 659 31.46 18.92 -8.39
CA MET A 659 30.81 19.37 -9.64
C MET A 659 29.29 19.47 -9.49
N ALA A 660 28.67 18.53 -8.75
CA ALA A 660 27.25 18.55 -8.46
C ALA A 660 26.85 19.78 -7.61
N PHE A 661 27.65 20.19 -6.63
CA PHE A 661 27.41 21.40 -5.83
C PHE A 661 27.38 22.66 -6.70
N ALA A 662 28.38 22.85 -7.57
CA ALA A 662 28.42 23.99 -8.50
C ALA A 662 27.24 23.94 -9.50
N SER A 663 26.90 22.75 -9.99
CA SER A 663 25.75 22.52 -10.87
C SER A 663 24.41 22.85 -10.18
N ARG A 664 24.29 22.51 -8.90
CA ARG A 664 23.07 22.76 -8.11
C ARG A 664 22.93 24.22 -7.74
N ALA A 665 24.03 24.89 -7.37
CA ALA A 665 24.07 26.33 -7.17
C ALA A 665 23.57 27.08 -8.41
N SER A 666 23.90 26.62 -9.62
CA SER A 666 23.42 27.27 -10.85
C SER A 666 21.89 27.23 -11.03
N LYS A 667 21.15 26.41 -10.29
CA LYS A 667 19.67 26.41 -10.33
C LYS A 667 19.04 27.58 -9.58
N GLY A 668 19.81 28.35 -8.82
CA GLY A 668 19.31 29.57 -8.18
C GLY A 668 18.96 30.68 -9.18
N PHE A 669 19.52 30.64 -10.40
CA PHE A 669 19.20 31.57 -11.48
C PHE A 669 17.88 31.19 -12.15
N SER A 670 17.02 32.19 -12.37
CA SER A 670 15.72 32.03 -13.02
C SER A 670 15.68 32.79 -14.34
N SER A 671 14.60 32.63 -15.13
CA SER A 671 14.37 33.41 -16.34
C SER A 671 14.28 34.93 -16.06
N GLN A 672 13.85 35.31 -14.86
CA GLN A 672 13.72 36.71 -14.43
C GLN A 672 15.03 37.31 -13.89
N GLN A 673 15.90 36.47 -13.29
CA GLN A 673 17.21 36.88 -12.78
C GLN A 673 18.27 35.96 -13.34
N THR A 674 18.71 36.31 -14.55
CA THR A 674 19.72 35.58 -15.30
C THR A 674 21.11 35.77 -14.71
N MET A 675 22.02 34.85 -15.03
CA MET A 675 23.42 34.92 -14.58
C MET A 675 24.11 36.21 -15.07
N LYS A 676 23.70 36.75 -16.23
CA LYS A 676 24.16 38.02 -16.80
C LYS A 676 23.68 39.22 -15.99
N GLN A 677 22.40 39.26 -15.64
CA GLN A 677 21.83 40.34 -14.81
C GLN A 677 22.41 40.36 -13.39
N CYS A 678 22.86 39.21 -12.88
CA CYS A 678 23.48 39.10 -11.57
C CYS A 678 25.00 39.32 -11.57
N GLY A 679 25.64 39.54 -12.74
CA GLY A 679 27.09 39.70 -12.86
C GLY A 679 27.91 38.42 -12.61
N CYS A 680 27.26 37.25 -12.54
CA CYS A 680 27.91 35.99 -12.13
C CYS A 680 28.55 35.19 -13.28
N VAL A 681 28.47 35.67 -14.52
CA VAL A 681 28.94 34.94 -15.72
C VAL A 681 30.42 34.59 -15.62
N GLU A 682 31.25 35.54 -15.18
CA GLU A 682 32.70 35.34 -15.07
C GLU A 682 33.06 34.23 -14.08
N ALA A 683 32.40 34.21 -12.90
CA ALA A 683 32.65 33.24 -11.85
C ALA A 683 32.37 31.79 -12.30
N TYR A 684 31.27 31.59 -13.02
CA TYR A 684 30.90 30.28 -13.56
C TYR A 684 31.75 29.89 -14.78
N THR A 685 32.18 30.87 -15.59
CA THR A 685 33.08 30.62 -16.73
C THR A 685 34.47 30.18 -16.24
N GLU A 686 34.99 30.79 -15.18
CA GLU A 686 36.24 30.39 -14.53
C GLU A 686 36.13 28.96 -13.97
N THR A 687 35.04 28.68 -13.24
CA THR A 687 34.74 27.34 -12.72
C THR A 687 34.66 26.30 -13.86
N LEU A 688 34.01 26.63 -14.97
CA LEU A 688 33.90 25.77 -16.15
C LEU A 688 35.27 25.44 -16.75
N ARG A 689 36.18 26.42 -16.86
CA ARG A 689 37.53 26.18 -17.37
C ARG A 689 38.30 25.17 -16.50
N VAL A 690 38.15 25.25 -15.18
CA VAL A 690 38.79 24.32 -14.26
C VAL A 690 38.19 22.91 -14.39
N PHE A 691 36.87 22.77 -14.40
CA PHE A 691 36.24 21.45 -14.52
C PHE A 691 36.53 20.77 -15.87
N LEU A 692 36.71 21.53 -16.95
CA LEU A 692 37.13 20.99 -18.24
C LEU A 692 38.54 20.37 -18.18
N HIS A 693 39.41 20.75 -17.24
CA HIS A 693 40.72 20.13 -17.09
C HIS A 693 40.63 18.64 -16.72
N ALA A 694 39.59 18.24 -15.97
CA ALA A 694 39.37 16.86 -15.57
C ALA A 694 38.89 15.93 -16.71
N LEU A 695 38.64 16.45 -17.91
CA LEU A 695 38.40 15.60 -19.08
C LEU A 695 39.66 14.85 -19.52
N ASN A 696 40.85 15.37 -19.19
CA ASN A 696 42.14 14.80 -19.56
C ASN A 696 42.65 13.74 -18.56
N THR A 697 41.86 13.39 -17.55
CA THR A 697 42.26 12.43 -16.51
C THR A 697 42.31 10.99 -17.05
N PRO A 698 43.38 10.23 -16.79
CA PRO A 698 43.51 8.84 -17.25
C PRO A 698 42.70 7.84 -16.41
N THR A 699 42.42 8.13 -15.14
CA THR A 699 41.81 7.22 -14.16
C THR A 699 40.35 7.60 -13.85
N GLN A 700 39.51 6.59 -13.53
CA GLN A 700 38.07 6.74 -13.20
C GLN A 700 37.26 7.64 -14.19
N ARG A 701 37.62 7.57 -15.48
CA ARG A 701 37.14 8.47 -16.55
C ARG A 701 35.61 8.59 -16.64
N GLN A 702 34.88 7.48 -16.47
CA GLN A 702 33.42 7.46 -16.64
C GLN A 702 32.68 8.33 -15.62
N LEU A 703 33.07 8.25 -14.33
CA LEU A 703 32.43 9.01 -13.25
C LEU A 703 32.68 10.51 -13.39
N VAL A 704 33.95 10.88 -13.60
CA VAL A 704 34.36 12.29 -13.77
C VAL A 704 33.71 12.90 -15.02
N HIS A 705 33.69 12.18 -16.14
CA HIS A 705 33.08 12.68 -17.39
C HIS A 705 31.57 12.85 -17.27
N THR A 706 30.91 12.01 -16.47
CA THR A 706 29.48 12.15 -16.19
C THR A 706 29.19 13.44 -15.43
N GLY A 707 29.96 13.75 -14.38
CA GLY A 707 29.83 15.01 -13.64
C GLY A 707 30.09 16.25 -14.49
N VAL A 708 31.17 16.23 -15.30
CA VAL A 708 31.48 17.34 -16.23
C VAL A 708 30.35 17.54 -17.25
N ARG A 709 29.77 16.45 -17.79
CA ARG A 709 28.66 16.52 -18.74
C ARG A 709 27.42 17.16 -18.10
N GLN A 710 27.07 16.77 -16.88
CA GLN A 710 25.92 17.34 -16.16
C GLN A 710 26.11 18.85 -15.92
N PHE A 711 27.30 19.26 -15.51
CA PHE A 711 27.63 20.68 -15.32
C PHE A 711 27.61 21.46 -16.64
N LEU A 712 28.20 20.92 -17.71
CA LEU A 712 28.19 21.52 -19.05
C LEU A 712 26.76 21.77 -19.54
N HIS A 713 25.88 20.78 -19.43
CA HIS A 713 24.48 20.94 -19.81
C HIS A 713 23.82 22.09 -19.04
N ARG A 714 24.10 22.24 -17.73
CA ARG A 714 23.58 23.36 -16.94
C ARG A 714 24.17 24.70 -17.35
N MET A 715 25.46 24.77 -17.66
CA MET A 715 26.10 25.98 -18.14
C MET A 715 25.54 26.44 -19.50
N VAL A 716 25.21 25.50 -20.40
CA VAL A 716 24.53 25.83 -21.67
C VAL A 716 23.16 26.46 -21.40
N VAL A 717 22.39 25.93 -20.44
CA VAL A 717 21.08 26.48 -20.07
C VAL A 717 21.20 27.87 -19.43
N CYS A 718 22.20 28.10 -18.58
CA CYS A 718 22.34 29.35 -17.82
C CYS A 718 23.08 30.48 -18.58
N LEU A 719 24.01 30.16 -19.48
CA LEU A 719 24.85 31.11 -20.22
C LEU A 719 24.35 31.39 -21.65
N GLY A 720 23.48 30.55 -22.20
CA GLY A 720 22.94 30.73 -23.56
C GLY A 720 24.03 30.80 -24.63
N THR A 721 23.96 31.82 -25.51
CA THR A 721 24.84 31.98 -26.68
C THR A 721 26.31 32.23 -26.36
N GLU A 722 26.66 32.72 -25.16
CA GLU A 722 28.06 32.94 -24.74
C GLU A 722 28.76 31.63 -24.34
N GLY A 723 28.02 30.61 -23.86
CA GLY A 723 28.57 29.27 -23.57
C GLY A 723 28.99 28.49 -24.82
N LEU A 724 28.36 28.79 -25.97
CA LEU A 724 28.67 28.21 -27.26
C LEU A 724 30.04 28.65 -27.81
N ALA A 725 30.58 29.79 -27.38
CA ALA A 725 31.89 30.28 -27.83
C ALA A 725 33.08 29.47 -27.26
N LEU A 726 32.89 28.78 -26.12
CA LEU A 726 33.90 27.89 -25.51
C LEU A 726 33.86 26.46 -26.09
N HIS A 727 32.75 26.09 -26.74
CA HIS A 727 32.48 24.78 -27.32
C HIS A 727 33.30 24.37 -28.57
N PRO A 728 33.80 25.26 -29.45
CA PRO A 728 34.40 24.83 -30.72
C PRO A 728 35.79 24.20 -30.59
N HIS A 729 36.53 24.50 -29.52
CA HIS A 729 37.96 24.16 -29.46
C HIS A 729 38.28 22.73 -28.97
N ARG A 730 37.36 22.01 -28.30
CA ARG A 730 37.66 20.67 -27.75
C ARG A 730 36.87 19.50 -28.34
N HIS A 731 35.77 19.74 -29.07
CA HIS A 731 35.13 18.67 -29.83
C HIS A 731 36.04 18.14 -30.97
N ARG A 732 36.98 18.97 -31.47
CA ARG A 732 38.02 18.54 -32.42
C ARG A 732 39.00 17.53 -31.82
N GLN A 733 39.46 17.72 -30.57
CA GLN A 733 40.39 16.79 -29.91
C GLN A 733 39.76 15.42 -29.58
N SER A 734 38.50 15.39 -29.12
CA SER A 734 37.79 14.11 -28.89
C SER A 734 37.42 13.37 -30.19
N ALA A 735 37.22 14.10 -31.30
CA ALA A 735 37.03 13.51 -32.61
C ALA A 735 38.34 12.97 -33.24
N GLU A 736 39.50 13.54 -32.88
CA GLU A 736 40.83 13.06 -33.28
C GLU A 736 41.27 11.81 -32.50
N GLU A 737 40.95 11.68 -31.20
CA GLU A 737 41.19 10.44 -30.43
C GLU A 737 40.38 9.24 -30.96
N ARG A 738 39.15 9.48 -31.46
CA ARG A 738 38.34 8.44 -32.13
C ARG A 738 38.82 8.12 -33.55
N ARG A 739 39.69 8.94 -34.16
CA ARG A 739 40.34 8.63 -35.45
C ARG A 739 41.62 7.82 -35.27
N CYS A 740 42.43 8.11 -34.25
CA CYS A 740 43.67 7.35 -33.99
C CYS A 740 43.44 5.89 -33.56
N THR A 741 42.27 5.57 -33.01
CA THR A 741 41.88 4.18 -32.70
C THR A 741 41.31 3.41 -33.92
N ARG A 742 41.06 4.09 -35.04
CA ARG A 742 40.47 3.49 -36.26
C ARG A 742 41.47 3.27 -37.41
N THR A 743 42.70 3.77 -37.31
CA THR A 743 43.74 3.67 -38.36
C THR A 743 44.68 2.47 -38.23
N SER A 744 44.40 1.49 -37.36
CA SER A 744 45.22 0.26 -37.21
C SER A 744 44.62 -1.00 -37.85
N ARG A 745 43.59 -0.90 -38.70
CA ARG A 745 43.06 -2.06 -39.44
C ARG A 745 42.71 -1.71 -40.89
N LEU A 746 43.69 -1.82 -41.79
CA LEU A 746 43.47 -1.96 -43.24
C LEU A 746 43.49 -3.45 -43.63
N ARG A 747 42.43 -3.84 -44.34
CA ARG A 747 41.98 -5.18 -44.82
C ARG A 747 42.90 -5.78 -45.91
N PRO A 748 42.76 -7.08 -46.30
CA PRO A 748 41.77 -7.52 -47.33
C PRO A 748 41.15 -8.92 -47.01
N SER A 749 40.06 -9.46 -47.58
CA SER A 749 39.53 -9.44 -48.97
C SER A 749 38.09 -10.01 -49.08
N HIS A 750 37.28 -9.42 -49.98
CA HIS A 750 36.10 -9.89 -50.78
C HIS A 750 34.86 -10.56 -50.12
N GLN A 751 33.63 -9.98 -50.09
CA GLN A 751 32.54 -9.74 -51.10
C GLN A 751 31.72 -10.99 -51.53
N PRO A 752 30.41 -10.89 -51.91
CA PRO A 752 29.36 -9.88 -51.66
C PRO A 752 27.94 -10.46 -51.32
N GLY A 753 26.95 -9.59 -50.96
CA GLY A 753 25.53 -9.81 -51.28
C GLY A 753 24.45 -9.51 -50.21
N HIS A 754 23.69 -8.41 -50.44
CA HIS A 754 22.29 -8.07 -50.03
C HIS A 754 21.87 -8.18 -48.53
N GLN A 755 21.08 -7.29 -47.90
CA GLN A 755 20.02 -6.37 -48.34
C GLN A 755 19.75 -5.29 -47.25
N GLN A 756 19.02 -4.25 -47.61
CA GLN A 756 18.86 -2.94 -46.97
C GLN A 756 17.94 -2.89 -45.74
N VAL A 757 18.21 -1.96 -44.81
CA VAL A 757 17.19 -1.29 -43.96
C VAL A 757 17.50 0.20 -43.92
N GLN A 758 16.51 1.03 -44.25
CA GLN A 758 16.57 2.49 -44.21
C GLN A 758 15.40 3.02 -43.37
N GLU A 759 15.74 3.95 -42.48
CA GLU A 759 14.90 4.65 -41.51
C GLU A 759 13.96 5.67 -42.16
N ALA A 760 12.83 5.98 -41.49
CA ALA A 760 12.05 7.19 -41.74
C ALA A 760 11.47 7.76 -40.44
N HIS A 761 11.80 9.04 -40.21
CA HIS A 761 11.23 9.96 -39.21
C HIS A 761 9.80 10.38 -39.57
N CYS A 762 8.99 10.76 -38.57
CA CYS A 762 7.99 11.83 -38.73
C CYS A 762 7.65 12.53 -37.41
N ALA A 763 7.52 13.87 -37.51
CA ALA A 763 7.35 14.85 -36.44
C ALA A 763 5.90 15.40 -36.40
N VAL A 764 5.52 16.03 -35.28
CA VAL A 764 4.25 16.73 -35.03
C VAL A 764 4.40 18.24 -35.31
N PRO A 765 3.42 18.95 -35.90
CA PRO A 765 3.50 20.40 -36.13
C PRO A 765 2.67 21.24 -35.14
N THR A 766 3.20 22.42 -34.81
CA THR A 766 2.49 23.59 -34.26
C THR A 766 2.66 24.76 -35.23
N GLY A 767 1.57 25.43 -35.62
CA GLY A 767 1.55 26.56 -36.56
C GLY A 767 1.16 27.89 -35.90
N SER A 768 1.75 28.99 -36.40
CA SER A 768 1.75 30.35 -35.85
C SER A 768 0.66 31.29 -36.40
N LEU A 769 0.44 32.39 -35.67
CA LEU A 769 -0.28 33.62 -36.01
C LEU A 769 0.28 34.37 -37.24
N HIS A 770 -0.61 35.01 -38.03
CA HIS A 770 -0.45 36.38 -38.57
C HIS A 770 -1.81 37.03 -38.94
N ALA A 771 -1.88 38.36 -38.78
CA ALA A 771 -3.06 39.23 -38.80
C ALA A 771 -3.48 39.72 -40.20
N ASN A 772 -4.76 40.08 -40.42
CA ASN A 772 -5.24 41.48 -40.62
C ASN A 772 -6.72 41.59 -41.09
N ARG A 773 -7.35 42.68 -40.64
CA ARG A 773 -8.44 43.50 -41.24
C ARG A 773 -9.93 43.09 -41.15
N ASP A 774 -10.64 43.99 -40.45
CA ASP A 774 -11.86 44.73 -40.84
C ASP A 774 -13.11 43.96 -41.30
N CYS A 775 -14.19 44.05 -40.49
CA CYS A 775 -15.43 44.79 -40.83
C CYS A 775 -16.66 44.29 -40.05
N HIS A 776 -17.36 45.25 -39.45
CA HIS A 776 -18.83 45.33 -39.26
C HIS A 776 -19.59 44.28 -38.40
N LEU A 777 -19.95 44.73 -37.19
CA LEU A 777 -21.29 44.60 -36.57
C LEU A 777 -22.39 45.13 -37.55
N PRO A 778 -23.68 44.72 -37.46
CA PRO A 778 -24.45 44.79 -36.20
C PRO A 778 -25.60 43.77 -35.99
N SER A 779 -26.14 43.76 -34.75
CA SER A 779 -27.57 43.67 -34.34
C SER A 779 -28.45 42.52 -34.90
N ALA A 780 -29.45 41.92 -34.26
CA ALA A 780 -30.41 42.36 -33.25
C ALA A 780 -31.35 41.15 -32.95
N ILE A 781 -31.85 41.00 -31.73
CA ILE A 781 -33.29 41.07 -31.35
C ILE A 781 -34.13 39.77 -31.42
N ASP A 782 -34.66 39.44 -30.23
CA ASP A 782 -35.97 38.91 -29.81
C ASP A 782 -36.65 37.65 -30.37
N THR A 783 -37.43 37.13 -29.40
CA THR A 783 -38.64 36.31 -29.42
C THR A 783 -38.38 34.82 -29.21
N GLY A 784 -38.99 34.18 -28.21
CA GLY A 784 -40.38 34.27 -27.78
C GLY A 784 -41.00 32.89 -28.04
N GLY A 785 -41.37 32.19 -26.98
CA GLY A 785 -41.47 30.73 -26.95
C GLY A 785 -42.73 30.10 -27.53
N ARG A 786 -42.77 28.76 -27.51
CA ARG A 786 -43.92 27.91 -27.12
C ARG A 786 -43.59 26.43 -27.19
N ALA A 787 -44.23 25.70 -26.28
CA ALA A 787 -44.13 24.28 -26.01
C ALA A 787 -44.77 23.37 -27.07
N ARG A 788 -44.28 22.13 -27.21
CA ARG A 788 -44.98 20.87 -26.84
C ARG A 788 -44.28 19.61 -27.38
N SER A 789 -44.16 18.63 -26.47
CA SER A 789 -44.26 17.17 -26.62
C SER A 789 -43.45 16.42 -27.69
N SER A 790 -42.55 15.51 -27.25
CA SER A 790 -42.81 14.05 -27.18
C SER A 790 -41.52 13.21 -27.30
N GLY A 791 -41.35 12.26 -26.37
CA GLY A 791 -40.91 10.89 -26.63
C GLY A 791 -39.46 10.58 -27.04
N ARG A 792 -38.78 9.84 -26.14
CA ARG A 792 -37.70 8.85 -26.36
C ARG A 792 -36.23 9.36 -26.44
N GLY A 793 -35.53 9.36 -25.30
CA GLY A 793 -34.10 9.05 -25.21
C GLY A 793 -33.97 7.71 -24.47
N ARG A 794 -33.31 6.65 -24.97
CA ARG A 794 -31.87 6.46 -25.22
C ARG A 794 -31.01 6.74 -23.98
N GLU A 795 -31.02 5.76 -23.07
CA GLU A 795 -30.02 5.60 -22.02
C GLU A 795 -28.75 4.98 -22.64
N ALA A 796 -27.65 5.72 -22.59
CA ALA A 796 -26.31 5.20 -22.80
C ALA A 796 -25.49 5.56 -21.55
N HIS A 797 -25.33 4.57 -20.68
CA HIS A 797 -24.44 4.65 -19.53
C HIS A 797 -22.98 4.63 -20.00
N ALA A 798 -22.27 5.74 -19.82
CA ALA A 798 -20.82 5.80 -19.92
C ALA A 798 -20.23 5.78 -18.51
N SER A 799 -19.81 4.59 -18.07
CA SER A 799 -19.00 4.40 -16.86
C SER A 799 -17.54 4.25 -17.31
N ALA A 800 -16.75 5.30 -17.13
CA ALA A 800 -15.31 5.28 -17.40
C ALA A 800 -14.58 4.67 -16.20
N GLY A 801 -14.39 3.35 -16.23
CA GLY A 801 -13.49 2.61 -15.35
C GLY A 801 -12.07 2.64 -15.90
N ILE A 802 -11.13 3.18 -15.12
CA ILE A 802 -9.71 3.21 -15.40
C ILE A 802 -9.15 1.80 -15.15
N LEU A 803 -8.85 1.06 -16.24
CA LEU A 803 -8.14 -0.22 -16.20
C LEU A 803 -6.63 0.02 -16.16
N GLN A 804 -6.01 -0.29 -15.02
CA GLN A 804 -4.56 -0.44 -14.89
C GLN A 804 -4.13 -1.78 -15.51
N PHE A 805 -3.33 -1.72 -16.59
CA PHE A 805 -2.66 -2.88 -17.16
C PHE A 805 -1.40 -3.21 -16.34
N HIS A 806 -1.41 -4.34 -15.64
CA HIS A 806 -0.19 -4.98 -15.13
C HIS A 806 0.47 -5.80 -16.26
N CYS A 807 1.66 -5.38 -16.69
CA CYS A 807 2.54 -6.18 -17.55
C CYS A 807 3.44 -7.07 -16.68
N HIS A 808 3.33 -8.39 -16.85
CA HIS A 808 4.30 -9.38 -16.37
C HIS A 808 5.58 -9.36 -17.25
N PRO A 809 6.78 -9.53 -16.66
CA PRO A 809 8.03 -9.57 -17.42
C PRO A 809 8.31 -10.98 -17.98
N CYS A 810 8.59 -11.05 -19.28
CA CYS A 810 8.98 -12.27 -19.99
C CYS A 810 10.51 -12.47 -19.90
N GLN A 811 10.94 -13.62 -19.38
CA GLN A 811 12.34 -14.04 -19.29
C GLN A 811 12.90 -14.38 -20.68
N GLN A 812 13.99 -13.73 -21.08
CA GLN A 812 14.80 -14.10 -22.25
C GLN A 812 15.81 -15.20 -21.88
N GLN A 813 15.65 -16.37 -22.49
CA GLN A 813 16.67 -17.43 -22.54
C GLN A 813 17.79 -17.05 -23.53
N ARG A 814 19.03 -17.34 -23.10
CA ARG A 814 20.26 -17.22 -23.87
C ARG A 814 20.38 -18.35 -24.89
N HIS A 815 20.76 -18.02 -26.12
CA HIS A 815 21.67 -18.79 -26.96
C HIS A 815 22.57 -17.84 -27.74
#